data_AF-A0A336LE22-F1
#
_entry.id   AF-A0A336LE22-F1
#
_cell.length_a   1.000
_cell.length_b   1.000
_cell.length_c   1.000
_cell.angle_alpha   90.00
_cell.angle_beta   90.00
_cell.angle_gamma   90.00
#
_symmetry.space_group_name_H-M   'P 1'
#
loop_
_entity.id
_entity.type
_entity.pdbx_description
1 polymer ?
#
loop_
_entity_poly.entity_id
_entity_poly.type
_entity_poly.pdbx_seq_one_letter_code
_entity_poly.pdbx_strand_id
1 'polypeptide(L)'
;MDEAQHGLMTHLLNLARNCLTFDFIGTSADESADDMSTVQIPANWRPAFLELDSLKLFFDLYHVLPTRLASLALSCLVQITSIRRSMFSNTERVKFLTRLVNGATEILKTSHGLSDPDNYHEFCRLLARLKTNYQLGELVVVDNYPEAIELIAKFTVQSLQMWQFAPNSVHYLLSLWQRMVASLPYVKSVEPHYLDRYTPEVTKAFITSKLESVPIIVRDGLEDPLDDLGMVQQQLDQFSTIERCEYEKTVAIIVQLFDQTAGRYQELLSNPGSNGADVKIVEGQLTWLVYIIGSAINGRMSYQMCDDQDMMDGDLIIRVLQLMTLTDSRLPQSGCEKLELAILSFLEHARKMYISEHTQKFIVYKRLSEVLGLNDEIMLLSVISRKIITNLKYWGHSEQIIRRTLNLLNDLTLTYSLVRRLIKLEEIQFMLNNHTSEHFSFLGSNCVLSGSRCRSMFYTCLGRLLMVDLGEDVERFINFMTPLTNAFDSIGTIMMDTTSFPNDEIRKALIGLSRDLRGIAYAFNAKPPYMMFFDWIYPDYTPILIRAVELWAHDPSVTTPVLKFFAELVQNRSQRLQFDVSSPDGILLFRETSKLICCYGNRILTIDYPKEQAYPMRLKGMAVCFLMLKAILCGNYVNFGVFKLYGDNALDNVLNTTTKMILSIPHSDLLEYPKLSQAYYILLECLAQDHITYLSTLEPQVFLYILESISEGLSALDMMICSGCCSTLDFIVSYIFKQLQLKVATFQTKKLNRQGVPPESNMFLKVMEMHPEILQNILSTMLNIIMFEDCKNQWAMSRPLFVLILLYEDYFSQLRESIIRMQPIDKQQPMAQLFETLMDGVERNLLTRNRDKFTQNLSIFRRDIYESMKTTTNNMNNVTGSSNVNDMIVS
;
A
#
# COMPACT_ATOMS: atom_id res chain seq x y z
N MET A 1 43.05 -24.12 12.05
CA MET A 1 42.03 -25.13 11.75
C MET A 1 42.34 -25.69 10.38
N ASP A 2 42.27 -27.02 10.24
CA ASP A 2 42.33 -27.68 8.92
C ASP A 2 41.03 -27.44 8.13
N GLU A 3 41.05 -27.59 6.80
CA GLU A 3 39.92 -27.25 5.91
C GLU A 3 38.68 -28.09 6.23
N ALA A 4 38.88 -29.36 6.60
CA ALA A 4 37.81 -30.26 7.06
C ALA A 4 37.22 -29.84 8.43
N GLN A 5 38.06 -29.33 9.35
CA GLN A 5 37.61 -28.82 10.65
C GLN A 5 36.83 -27.51 10.50
N HIS A 6 37.29 -26.64 9.59
CA HIS A 6 36.59 -25.42 9.25
C HIS A 6 35.21 -25.73 8.65
N GLY A 7 35.15 -26.67 7.69
CA GLY A 7 33.90 -27.15 7.11
C GLY A 7 32.94 -27.70 8.16
N LEU A 8 33.41 -28.58 9.06
CA LEU A 8 32.57 -29.14 10.12
C LEU A 8 31.99 -28.05 11.04
N MET A 9 32.82 -27.11 11.49
CA MET A 9 32.38 -26.02 12.36
C MET A 9 31.34 -25.12 11.68
N THR A 10 31.53 -24.80 10.39
CA THR A 10 30.54 -24.05 9.60
C THR A 10 29.18 -24.76 9.58
N HIS A 11 29.16 -26.07 9.31
CA HIS A 11 27.90 -26.83 9.25
C HIS A 11 27.24 -26.93 10.63
N LEU A 12 28.01 -27.13 11.70
CA LEU A 12 27.47 -27.21 13.06
C LEU A 12 26.88 -25.87 13.53
N LEU A 13 27.56 -24.75 13.28
CA LEU A 13 27.05 -23.42 13.63
C LEU A 13 25.83 -23.05 12.79
N ASN A 14 25.82 -23.39 11.50
CA ASN A 14 24.63 -23.21 10.66
C ASN A 14 23.45 -24.07 11.10
N LEU A 15 23.69 -25.31 11.52
CA LEU A 15 22.66 -26.17 12.10
C LEU A 15 22.11 -25.55 13.39
N ALA A 16 22.98 -25.11 14.29
CA ALA A 16 22.57 -24.44 15.53
C ALA A 16 21.74 -23.19 15.24
N ARG A 17 22.18 -22.35 14.29
CA ARG A 17 21.43 -21.17 13.85
C ARG A 17 20.06 -21.55 13.30
N ASN A 18 19.98 -22.51 12.39
CA ASN A 18 18.71 -22.95 11.80
C ASN A 18 17.76 -23.52 12.85
N CYS A 19 18.27 -24.27 13.84
CA CYS A 19 17.47 -24.75 14.97
C CYS A 19 16.93 -23.61 15.84
N LEU A 20 17.71 -22.55 16.03
CA LEU A 20 17.30 -21.37 16.80
C LEU A 20 16.34 -20.46 16.00
N THR A 21 16.45 -20.42 14.67
CA THR A 21 15.60 -19.57 13.81
C THR A 21 14.29 -20.26 13.39
N PHE A 22 14.15 -21.56 13.60
CA PHE A 22 12.95 -22.31 13.21
C PHE A 22 11.69 -21.81 13.95
N ASP A 23 10.63 -21.49 13.19
CA ASP A 23 9.33 -21.11 13.76
C ASP A 23 8.53 -22.36 14.17
N PHE A 24 8.63 -22.72 15.44
CA PHE A 24 7.91 -23.87 16.01
C PHE A 24 6.38 -23.67 16.13
N ILE A 25 5.87 -22.45 15.96
CA ILE A 25 4.46 -22.11 16.27
C ILE A 25 3.68 -21.66 15.02
N GLY A 26 4.37 -21.31 13.92
CA GLY A 26 3.74 -20.87 12.67
C GLY A 26 3.12 -19.47 12.79
N THR A 27 3.80 -18.60 13.55
CA THR A 27 3.39 -17.20 13.81
C THR A 27 4.16 -16.17 13.00
N SER A 28 5.21 -16.56 12.26
CA SER A 28 5.87 -15.67 11.30
C SER A 28 4.97 -15.49 10.07
N ALA A 29 4.14 -14.45 10.09
CA ALA A 29 3.20 -14.16 9.01
C ALA A 29 3.88 -13.67 7.71
N ASP A 30 5.19 -13.39 7.75
CA ASP A 30 5.92 -12.80 6.62
C ASP A 30 7.43 -13.02 6.80
N GLU A 31 8.12 -13.59 5.80
CA GLU A 31 9.59 -13.66 5.77
C GLU A 31 10.22 -12.25 5.57
N SER A 32 9.41 -11.26 5.17
CA SER A 32 9.84 -9.87 4.97
C SER A 32 9.60 -8.93 6.16
N ALA A 33 8.93 -9.40 7.22
CA ALA A 33 8.66 -8.60 8.40
C ALA A 33 9.86 -8.57 9.37
N ASP A 34 10.42 -7.37 9.54
CA ASP A 34 11.27 -6.89 10.64
C ASP A 34 12.00 -8.01 11.44
N ASP A 35 13.21 -8.41 11.00
CA ASP A 35 14.47 -7.96 11.62
C ASP A 35 14.71 -8.26 13.11
N MET A 36 13.68 -8.06 13.91
CA MET A 36 13.64 -7.75 15.34
C MET A 36 12.60 -8.58 16.13
N SER A 37 11.94 -9.56 15.50
CA SER A 37 10.94 -10.44 16.14
C SER A 37 11.52 -11.35 17.24
N THR A 38 10.72 -11.71 18.25
CA THR A 38 11.13 -12.64 19.30
C THR A 38 11.06 -14.08 18.82
N VAL A 39 12.09 -14.87 19.11
CA VAL A 39 12.17 -16.30 18.81
C VAL A 39 11.36 -17.08 19.85
N GLN A 40 10.51 -17.99 19.36
CA GLN A 40 9.74 -18.91 20.20
C GLN A 40 10.31 -20.33 20.09
N ILE A 41 11.00 -20.76 21.14
CA ILE A 41 11.59 -22.09 21.25
C ILE A 41 10.74 -23.01 22.16
N PRO A 42 10.86 -24.34 22.02
CA PRO A 42 10.22 -25.30 22.90
C PRO A 42 10.58 -25.10 24.39
N ALA A 43 9.59 -25.21 25.28
CA ALA A 43 9.75 -24.97 26.72
C ALA A 43 10.78 -25.89 27.40
N ASN A 44 10.96 -27.11 26.88
CA ASN A 44 11.95 -28.08 27.36
C ASN A 44 13.41 -27.66 27.08
N TRP A 45 13.66 -26.64 26.26
CA TRP A 45 15.01 -26.12 26.01
C TRP A 45 15.45 -25.08 27.04
N ARG A 46 14.57 -24.63 27.93
CA ARG A 46 14.88 -23.65 29.00
C ARG A 46 16.12 -24.02 29.84
N PRO A 47 16.35 -25.28 30.26
CA PRO A 47 17.56 -25.64 31.01
C PRO A 47 18.86 -25.46 30.22
N ALA A 48 18.82 -25.60 28.89
CA ALA A 48 20.01 -25.44 28.04
C ALA A 48 20.64 -24.05 28.13
N PHE A 49 19.83 -23.01 28.33
CA PHE A 49 20.28 -21.62 28.38
C PHE A 49 20.60 -21.13 29.80
N LEU A 50 20.08 -21.79 30.84
CA LEU A 50 20.27 -21.38 32.23
C LEU A 50 21.34 -22.22 32.94
N GLU A 51 21.32 -23.54 32.75
CA GLU A 51 22.09 -24.51 33.54
C GLU A 51 23.32 -25.06 32.81
N LEU A 52 23.22 -25.26 31.49
CA LEU A 52 24.26 -25.91 30.67
C LEU A 52 25.35 -24.95 30.13
N ASP A 53 25.37 -23.69 30.60
CA ASP A 53 26.33 -22.65 30.16
C ASP A 53 26.46 -22.47 28.64
N SER A 54 25.43 -22.83 27.87
CA SER A 54 25.42 -22.71 26.41
C SER A 54 25.72 -21.27 25.94
N LEU A 55 25.25 -20.26 26.70
CA LEU A 55 25.56 -18.86 26.42
C LEU A 55 27.07 -18.58 26.46
N LYS A 56 27.74 -19.09 27.50
CA LYS A 56 29.17 -18.94 27.69
C LYS A 56 29.94 -19.66 26.57
N LEU A 57 29.49 -20.86 26.19
CA LEU A 57 30.07 -21.61 25.08
C LEU A 57 30.09 -20.78 23.78
N PHE A 58 28.99 -20.12 23.41
CA PHE A 58 28.97 -19.31 22.18
C PHE A 58 29.85 -18.06 22.26
N PHE A 59 29.99 -17.42 23.44
CA PHE A 59 30.96 -16.34 23.63
C PHE A 59 32.42 -16.85 23.57
N ASP A 60 32.71 -18.01 24.18
CA ASP A 60 34.04 -18.63 24.11
C ASP A 60 34.39 -19.03 22.67
N LEU A 61 33.42 -19.56 21.92
CA LEU A 61 33.56 -19.87 20.50
C LEU A 61 33.85 -18.60 19.68
N TYR A 62 33.16 -17.49 19.96
CA TYR A 62 33.45 -16.21 19.30
C TYR A 62 34.91 -15.77 19.47
N HIS A 63 35.48 -15.90 20.68
CA HIS A 63 36.85 -15.48 20.98
C HIS A 63 37.94 -16.40 20.40
N VAL A 64 37.62 -17.67 20.14
CA VAL A 64 38.60 -18.68 19.70
C VAL A 64 38.55 -18.90 18.18
N LEU A 65 37.40 -18.68 17.55
CA LEU A 65 37.18 -19.00 16.14
C LEU A 65 37.71 -17.88 15.19
N PRO A 66 38.14 -18.23 13.96
CA PRO A 66 38.46 -17.26 12.91
C PRO A 66 37.25 -16.40 12.52
N THR A 67 37.49 -15.20 11.97
CA THR A 67 36.47 -14.17 11.69
C THR A 67 35.21 -14.69 10.99
N ARG A 68 35.33 -15.50 9.93
CA ARG A 68 34.16 -16.09 9.23
C ARG A 68 33.29 -17.03 10.06
N LEU A 69 33.88 -17.72 11.04
CA LEU A 69 33.15 -18.62 11.93
C LEU A 69 32.66 -17.88 13.18
N ALA A 70 33.40 -16.85 13.60
CA ALA A 70 33.02 -15.96 14.68
C ALA A 70 31.70 -15.22 14.38
N SER A 71 31.47 -14.82 13.12
CA SER A 71 30.21 -14.17 12.71
C SER A 71 29.00 -15.10 12.85
N LEU A 72 29.17 -16.40 12.52
CA LEU A 72 28.13 -17.42 12.72
C LEU A 72 27.86 -17.68 14.21
N ALA A 73 28.89 -17.65 15.05
CA ALA A 73 28.73 -17.75 16.50
C ALA A 73 27.97 -16.54 17.07
N LEU A 74 28.28 -15.32 16.62
CA LEU A 74 27.52 -14.11 16.95
C LEU A 74 26.07 -14.20 16.46
N SER A 75 25.84 -14.68 15.24
CA SER A 75 24.48 -14.87 14.71
C SER A 75 23.66 -15.82 15.60
N CYS A 76 24.27 -16.89 16.13
CA CYS A 76 23.63 -17.74 17.14
C CYS A 76 23.32 -16.96 18.43
N LEU A 77 24.25 -16.14 18.92
CA LEU A 77 24.02 -15.28 20.10
C LEU A 77 22.89 -14.27 19.90
N VAL A 78 22.74 -13.70 18.69
CA VAL A 78 21.63 -12.82 18.32
C VAL A 78 20.30 -13.54 18.47
N GLN A 79 20.20 -14.78 17.98
CA GLN A 79 18.97 -15.59 18.12
C GLN A 79 18.71 -15.98 19.57
N ILE A 80 19.74 -16.35 20.33
CA ILE A 80 19.62 -16.66 21.76
C ILE A 80 19.12 -15.44 22.56
N THR A 81 19.64 -14.26 22.26
CA THR A 81 19.19 -13.00 22.87
C THR A 81 17.73 -12.66 22.52
N SER A 82 17.24 -13.21 21.41
CA SER A 82 15.88 -13.00 20.92
C SER A 82 14.86 -13.99 21.49
N ILE A 83 15.27 -14.96 22.33
CA ILE A 83 14.36 -15.92 22.98
C ILE A 83 13.33 -15.18 23.83
N ARG A 84 12.05 -15.36 23.52
CA ARG A 84 10.94 -14.66 24.16
C ARG A 84 11.06 -14.63 25.69
N ARG A 85 11.06 -13.42 26.28
CA ARG A 85 11.20 -13.20 27.74
C ARG A 85 10.27 -14.05 28.62
N SER A 86 9.07 -14.41 28.15
CA SER A 86 8.09 -15.21 28.91
C SER A 86 8.54 -16.63 29.19
N MET A 87 9.57 -17.12 28.50
CA MET A 87 10.20 -18.42 28.76
C MET A 87 10.86 -18.48 30.14
N PHE A 88 11.36 -17.35 30.62
CA PHE A 88 12.13 -17.24 31.87
C PHE A 88 11.27 -16.64 32.98
N SER A 89 11.47 -17.10 34.22
CA SER A 89 10.92 -16.44 35.41
C SER A 89 11.62 -15.10 35.69
N ASN A 90 11.04 -14.21 36.50
CA ASN A 90 11.64 -12.89 36.76
C ASN A 90 13.07 -12.98 37.34
N THR A 91 13.34 -13.96 38.22
CA THR A 91 14.66 -14.16 38.83
C THR A 91 15.66 -14.78 37.84
N GLU A 92 15.21 -15.66 36.95
CA GLU A 92 16.05 -16.24 35.90
C GLU A 92 16.39 -15.24 34.80
N ARG A 93 15.46 -14.33 34.47
CA ARG A 93 15.71 -13.26 33.48
C ARG A 93 16.91 -12.43 33.86
N VAL A 94 16.98 -11.99 35.13
CA VAL A 94 18.12 -11.20 35.62
C VAL A 94 19.42 -11.98 35.46
N LYS A 95 19.46 -13.25 35.88
CA LYS A 95 20.67 -14.09 35.73
C LYS A 95 21.10 -14.25 34.27
N PHE A 96 20.15 -14.47 33.37
CA PHE A 96 20.41 -14.62 31.94
C PHE A 96 20.91 -13.31 31.31
N LEU A 97 20.26 -12.19 31.62
CA LEU A 97 20.65 -10.84 31.22
C LEU A 97 22.05 -10.49 31.72
N THR A 98 22.38 -10.77 32.98
CA THR A 98 23.72 -10.50 33.53
C THR A 98 24.81 -11.21 32.73
N ARG A 99 24.60 -12.49 32.36
CA ARG A 99 25.56 -13.24 31.53
C ARG A 99 25.68 -12.64 30.12
N LEU A 100 24.56 -12.25 29.51
CA LEU A 100 24.53 -11.62 28.18
C LEU A 100 25.25 -10.26 28.15
N VAL A 101 24.91 -9.37 29.10
CA VAL A 101 25.50 -8.04 29.20
C VAL A 101 26.99 -8.15 29.48
N ASN A 102 27.42 -9.03 30.39
CA ASN A 102 28.86 -9.23 30.64
C ASN A 102 29.60 -9.71 29.39
N GLY A 103 29.06 -10.67 28.65
CA GLY A 103 29.67 -11.13 27.40
C GLY A 103 29.78 -10.01 26.35
N ALA A 104 28.74 -9.20 26.18
CA ALA A 104 28.76 -8.04 25.29
C ALA A 104 29.77 -6.97 25.74
N THR A 105 29.86 -6.71 27.06
CA THR A 105 30.81 -5.76 27.66
C THR A 105 32.26 -6.21 27.43
N GLU A 106 32.57 -7.50 27.57
CA GLU A 106 33.94 -8.01 27.32
C GLU A 106 34.35 -7.89 25.84
N ILE A 107 33.41 -8.11 24.90
CA ILE A 107 33.65 -7.85 23.47
C ILE A 107 33.96 -6.36 23.24
N LEU A 108 33.20 -5.45 23.87
CA LEU A 108 33.43 -4.01 23.77
C LEU A 108 34.77 -3.55 24.38
N LYS A 109 35.22 -4.17 25.47
CA LYS A 109 36.52 -3.85 26.10
C LYS A 109 37.70 -4.30 25.25
N THR A 110 37.60 -5.49 24.69
CA THR A 110 38.69 -6.11 23.92
C THR A 110 38.73 -5.65 22.47
N SER A 111 37.63 -5.08 21.96
CA SER A 111 37.41 -4.79 20.53
C SER A 111 37.69 -5.99 19.62
N HIS A 112 37.58 -7.20 20.16
CA HIS A 112 37.99 -8.43 19.49
C HIS A 112 37.07 -8.70 18.29
N GLY A 113 37.64 -8.89 17.10
CA GLY A 113 36.91 -9.29 15.90
C GLY A 113 36.06 -8.21 15.21
N LEU A 114 35.94 -7.01 15.80
CA LEU A 114 35.08 -5.91 15.30
C LEU A 114 35.66 -5.13 14.11
N SER A 115 36.91 -5.42 13.70
CA SER A 115 37.48 -4.88 12.45
C SER A 115 36.91 -5.57 11.20
N ASP A 116 36.28 -6.73 11.37
CA ASP A 116 35.64 -7.47 10.29
C ASP A 116 34.17 -7.02 10.11
N PRO A 117 33.72 -6.67 8.89
CA PRO A 117 32.37 -6.15 8.66
C PRO A 117 31.23 -7.08 9.10
N ASP A 118 31.39 -8.39 8.92
CA ASP A 118 30.33 -9.38 9.23
C ASP A 118 30.17 -9.52 10.75
N ASN A 119 31.29 -9.62 11.47
CA ASN A 119 31.28 -9.63 12.94
C ASN A 119 30.70 -8.33 13.51
N TYR A 120 31.12 -7.20 12.96
CA TYR A 120 30.62 -5.89 13.38
C TYR A 120 29.11 -5.78 13.19
N HIS A 121 28.59 -6.23 12.03
CA HIS A 121 27.16 -6.23 11.74
C HIS A 121 26.36 -7.11 12.73
N GLU A 122 26.77 -8.36 12.94
CA GLU A 122 26.10 -9.27 13.87
C GLU A 122 26.20 -8.78 15.33
N PHE A 123 27.28 -8.12 15.70
CA PHE A 123 27.41 -7.51 17.02
C PHE A 123 26.45 -6.33 17.21
N CYS A 124 26.28 -5.46 16.21
CA CYS A 124 25.27 -4.41 16.24
C CYS A 124 23.84 -4.98 16.36
N ARG A 125 23.54 -6.08 15.67
CA ARG A 125 22.27 -6.82 15.83
C ARG A 125 22.09 -7.31 17.25
N LEU A 126 23.13 -7.92 17.83
CA LEU A 126 23.12 -8.43 19.22
C LEU A 126 22.74 -7.32 20.20
N LEU A 127 23.43 -6.17 20.12
CA LEU A 127 23.16 -5.01 20.97
C LEU A 127 21.71 -4.52 20.82
N ALA A 128 21.19 -4.44 19.59
CA ALA A 128 19.81 -4.02 19.36
C ALA A 128 18.78 -5.02 19.94
N ARG A 129 19.06 -6.32 19.89
CA ARG A 129 18.17 -7.35 20.45
C ARG A 129 18.06 -7.28 21.97
N LEU A 130 19.09 -6.82 22.70
CA LEU A 130 19.08 -6.69 24.17
C LEU A 130 17.87 -5.88 24.66
N LYS A 131 17.62 -4.71 24.08
CA LYS A 131 16.51 -3.83 24.48
C LYS A 131 15.16 -4.19 23.86
N THR A 132 15.18 -4.94 22.76
CA THR A 132 13.96 -5.34 22.03
C THR A 132 13.18 -6.39 22.78
N ASN A 133 13.88 -7.35 23.36
CA ASN A 133 13.27 -8.46 24.08
C ASN A 133 13.06 -8.14 25.57
N TYR A 134 13.97 -7.38 26.19
CA TYR A 134 13.95 -7.06 27.62
C TYR A 134 13.60 -5.60 27.91
N GLN A 135 12.95 -5.36 29.04
CA GLN A 135 12.56 -4.00 29.44
C GLN A 135 13.76 -3.23 29.99
N LEU A 136 13.77 -1.90 29.82
CA LEU A 136 14.86 -1.06 30.35
C LEU A 136 14.98 -1.21 31.88
N GLY A 137 13.85 -1.33 32.59
CA GLY A 137 13.86 -1.58 34.03
C GLY A 137 14.52 -2.92 34.44
N GLU A 138 14.60 -3.91 33.55
CA GLU A 138 15.32 -5.18 33.79
C GLU A 138 16.83 -5.05 33.47
N LEU A 139 17.18 -4.18 32.52
CA LEU A 139 18.58 -3.93 32.12
C LEU A 139 19.34 -3.11 33.17
N VAL A 140 18.70 -2.10 33.76
CA VAL A 140 19.35 -1.22 34.74
C VAL A 140 19.76 -1.98 36.01
N VAL A 141 18.99 -3.02 36.38
CA VAL A 141 19.20 -3.89 37.56
C VAL A 141 20.38 -4.85 37.40
N VAL A 142 21.01 -4.90 36.24
CA VAL A 142 22.20 -5.73 36.03
C VAL A 142 23.42 -5.06 36.66
N ASP A 143 24.16 -5.80 37.50
CA ASP A 143 25.32 -5.29 38.26
C ASP A 143 26.36 -4.52 37.41
N ASN A 144 26.54 -4.92 36.15
CA ASN A 144 27.52 -4.34 35.23
C ASN A 144 26.93 -3.35 34.22
N TYR A 145 25.68 -2.92 34.41
CA TYR A 145 25.01 -1.99 33.50
C TYR A 145 25.74 -0.64 33.32
N PRO A 146 26.27 0.02 34.37
CA PRO A 146 26.92 1.32 34.22
C PRO A 146 28.16 1.30 33.30
N GLU A 147 28.99 0.26 33.40
CA GLU A 147 30.15 0.07 32.51
C GLU A 147 29.70 -0.31 31.10
N ALA A 148 28.70 -1.19 30.99
CA ALA A 148 28.17 -1.62 29.70
C ALA A 148 27.61 -0.46 28.89
N ILE A 149 26.77 0.40 29.49
CA ILE A 149 26.16 1.53 28.76
C ILE A 149 27.19 2.58 28.34
N GLU A 150 28.23 2.82 29.15
CA GLU A 150 29.34 3.71 28.79
C GLU A 150 30.09 3.19 27.55
N LEU A 151 30.39 1.89 27.52
CA LEU A 151 31.09 1.27 26.41
C LEU A 151 30.20 1.20 25.15
N ILE A 152 28.91 0.91 25.28
CA ILE A 152 27.95 0.95 24.17
C ILE A 152 27.86 2.37 23.59
N ALA A 153 27.86 3.41 24.44
CA ALA A 153 27.85 4.80 24.00
C ALA A 153 29.13 5.15 23.21
N LYS A 154 30.31 4.84 23.76
CA LYS A 154 31.60 5.06 23.08
C LYS A 154 31.66 4.33 21.74
N PHE A 155 31.24 3.06 21.72
CA PHE A 155 31.17 2.27 20.50
C PHE A 155 30.20 2.87 19.47
N THR A 156 29.02 3.31 19.90
CA THR A 156 28.04 3.96 19.01
C THR A 156 28.61 5.24 18.41
N VAL A 157 29.27 6.09 19.21
CA VAL A 157 29.89 7.34 18.73
C VAL A 157 30.96 7.05 17.68
N GLN A 158 31.85 6.08 17.92
CA GLN A 158 32.88 5.68 16.95
C GLN A 158 32.26 5.07 15.68
N SER A 159 31.22 4.25 15.84
CA SER A 159 30.46 3.63 14.76
C SER A 159 29.81 4.66 13.84
N LEU A 160 29.24 5.71 14.42
CA LEU A 160 28.63 6.82 13.68
C LEU A 160 29.66 7.64 12.92
N GLN A 161 30.86 7.83 13.47
CA GLN A 161 31.96 8.54 12.78
C GLN A 161 32.53 7.71 11.62
N MET A 162 32.56 6.38 11.73
CA MET A 162 33.04 5.45 10.70
C MET A 162 31.92 5.03 9.72
N TRP A 163 31.17 6.00 9.20
CA TRP A 163 29.98 5.77 8.36
C TRP A 163 30.26 4.98 7.06
N GLN A 164 31.49 4.97 6.56
CA GLN A 164 31.89 4.29 5.31
C GLN A 164 31.90 2.75 5.43
N PHE A 165 32.02 2.20 6.64
CA PHE A 165 32.30 0.77 6.81
C PHE A 165 31.05 -0.12 6.82
N ALA A 166 29.92 0.35 7.35
CA ALA A 166 28.68 -0.45 7.38
C ALA A 166 27.41 0.41 7.62
N PRO A 167 26.80 1.00 6.56
CA PRO A 167 25.63 1.86 6.70
C PRO A 167 24.41 1.11 7.28
N ASN A 168 24.23 -0.17 6.93
CA ASN A 168 23.12 -1.00 7.41
C ASN A 168 23.22 -1.32 8.90
N SER A 169 24.43 -1.35 9.46
CA SER A 169 24.64 -1.68 10.89
C SER A 169 24.26 -0.53 11.82
N VAL A 170 24.33 0.72 11.34
CA VAL A 170 23.95 1.92 12.10
C VAL A 170 22.47 1.89 12.48
N HIS A 171 21.62 1.32 11.63
CA HIS A 171 20.18 1.18 11.90
C HIS A 171 19.90 0.42 13.21
N TYR A 172 20.65 -0.65 13.50
CA TYR A 172 20.48 -1.43 14.73
C TYR A 172 20.88 -0.63 15.97
N LEU A 173 21.97 0.14 15.89
CA LEU A 173 22.41 1.01 16.98
C LEU A 173 21.40 2.14 17.24
N LEU A 174 20.89 2.80 16.20
CA LEU A 174 19.84 3.81 16.34
C LEU A 174 18.56 3.21 16.92
N SER A 175 18.15 2.02 16.47
CA SER A 175 17.00 1.29 17.02
C SER A 175 17.15 0.99 18.52
N LEU A 176 18.36 0.60 18.94
CA LEU A 176 18.69 0.40 20.35
C LEU A 176 18.46 1.68 21.16
N TRP A 177 19.07 2.79 20.76
CA TRP A 177 18.95 4.08 21.45
C TRP A 177 17.51 4.61 21.44
N GLN A 178 16.83 4.55 20.30
CA GLN A 178 15.42 4.93 20.18
C GLN A 178 14.56 4.16 21.18
N ARG A 179 14.68 2.83 21.24
CA ARG A 179 13.90 1.98 22.15
C ARG A 179 14.29 2.16 23.61
N MET A 180 15.54 2.52 23.91
CA MET A 180 15.98 2.88 25.27
C MET A 180 15.31 4.19 25.71
N VAL A 181 15.43 5.26 24.91
CA VAL A 181 14.85 6.58 25.21
C VAL A 181 13.32 6.54 25.27
N ALA A 182 12.66 5.87 24.32
CA ALA A 182 11.20 5.71 24.31
C ALA A 182 10.65 5.03 25.57
N SER A 183 11.48 4.23 26.26
CA SER A 183 11.09 3.53 27.47
C SER A 183 11.24 4.34 28.76
N LEU A 184 11.92 5.50 28.72
CA LEU A 184 12.14 6.37 29.89
C LEU A 184 10.87 6.71 30.68
N PRO A 185 9.72 7.08 30.05
CA PRO A 185 8.50 7.41 30.81
C PRO A 185 7.93 6.26 31.63
N TYR A 186 8.33 5.02 31.31
CA TYR A 186 7.80 3.80 31.91
C TYR A 186 8.76 3.18 32.94
N VAL A 187 9.99 3.69 33.06
CA VAL A 187 10.95 3.19 34.04
C VAL A 187 10.61 3.74 35.43
N LYS A 188 10.24 2.84 36.34
CA LYS A 188 10.03 3.14 37.77
C LYS A 188 11.17 2.65 38.66
N SER A 189 12.31 2.26 38.07
CA SER A 189 13.46 1.74 38.82
C SER A 189 14.08 2.85 39.69
N VAL A 190 14.63 2.45 40.85
CA VAL A 190 15.36 3.36 41.75
C VAL A 190 16.78 3.64 41.22
N GLU A 191 17.30 2.75 40.38
CA GLU A 191 18.65 2.83 39.85
C GLU A 191 18.77 3.76 38.63
N PRO A 192 19.90 4.47 38.48
CA PRO A 192 20.11 5.44 37.40
C PRO A 192 20.27 4.76 36.04
N HIS A 193 19.52 5.23 35.04
CA HIS A 193 19.60 4.71 33.67
C HIS A 193 20.78 5.27 32.85
N TYR A 194 21.41 6.37 33.27
CA TYR A 194 22.52 7.09 32.61
C TYR A 194 22.27 7.61 31.19
N LEU A 195 21.08 7.38 30.61
CA LEU A 195 20.72 7.85 29.27
C LEU A 195 20.82 9.38 29.10
N ASP A 196 20.55 10.19 30.13
CA ASP A 196 20.65 11.67 30.05
C ASP A 196 22.10 12.16 29.84
N ARG A 197 23.09 11.33 30.20
CA ARG A 197 24.50 11.64 30.00
C ARG A 197 24.97 11.27 28.60
N TYR A 198 24.66 10.04 28.16
CA TYR A 198 25.22 9.48 26.93
C TYR A 198 24.40 9.79 25.68
N THR A 199 23.09 9.99 25.79
CA THR A 199 22.25 10.30 24.62
C THR A 199 22.68 11.60 23.93
N PRO A 200 22.98 12.70 24.63
CA PRO A 200 23.51 13.92 24.00
C PRO A 200 24.82 13.70 23.23
N GLU A 201 25.70 12.81 23.71
CA GLU A 201 26.97 12.48 23.03
C GLU A 201 26.70 11.73 21.71
N VAL A 202 25.78 10.77 21.72
CA VAL A 202 25.36 10.02 20.53
C VAL A 202 24.66 10.94 19.52
N THR A 203 23.74 11.79 19.99
CA THR A 203 23.05 12.80 19.17
C THR A 203 24.05 13.74 18.49
N LYS A 204 25.01 14.28 19.25
CA LYS A 204 26.07 15.13 18.71
C LYS A 204 26.88 14.40 17.64
N ALA A 205 27.33 13.18 17.91
CA ALA A 205 28.12 12.39 16.98
C ALA A 205 27.38 12.07 15.68
N PHE A 206 26.07 11.79 15.77
CA PHE A 206 25.22 11.57 14.60
C PHE A 206 25.17 12.83 13.72
N ILE A 207 24.84 13.98 14.31
CA ILE A 207 24.71 15.25 13.57
C ILE A 207 26.06 15.62 12.93
N THR A 208 27.16 15.61 13.69
CA THR A 208 28.47 15.98 13.15
C THR A 208 28.94 15.04 12.05
N SER A 209 28.74 13.72 12.22
CA SER A 209 29.10 12.73 11.20
C SER A 209 28.41 12.99 9.86
N LYS A 210 27.10 13.29 9.87
CA LYS A 210 26.36 13.61 8.64
C LYS A 210 26.89 14.87 7.97
N LEU A 211 27.22 15.91 8.74
CA LEU A 211 27.77 17.16 8.17
C LEU A 211 29.20 17.01 7.64
N GLU A 212 30.02 16.19 8.29
CA GLU A 212 31.40 15.88 7.87
C GLU A 212 31.45 14.95 6.65
N SER A 213 30.41 14.12 6.45
CA SER A 213 30.31 13.25 5.27
C SER A 213 30.13 14.03 3.96
N VAL A 214 29.40 15.15 3.98
CA VAL A 214 29.04 15.92 2.76
C VAL A 214 30.27 16.44 1.99
N PRO A 215 31.27 17.09 2.63
CA PRO A 215 32.50 17.49 1.94
C PRO A 215 33.23 16.35 1.24
N ILE A 216 33.26 15.17 1.85
CA ILE A 216 33.93 13.98 1.32
C ILE A 216 33.16 13.47 0.09
N ILE A 217 31.84 13.32 0.21
CA ILE A 217 30.96 12.86 -0.86
C ILE A 217 31.07 13.77 -2.09
N VAL A 218 31.01 15.09 -1.90
CA VAL A 218 31.03 16.06 -3.01
C VAL A 218 32.40 16.14 -3.68
N ARG A 219 33.50 16.00 -2.92
CA ARG A 219 34.86 16.10 -3.47
C ARG A 219 35.32 14.80 -4.13
N ASP A 220 34.98 13.66 -3.54
CA ASP A 220 35.42 12.34 -4.01
C ASP A 220 34.40 11.67 -4.95
N GLY A 221 33.22 12.27 -5.13
CA GLY A 221 32.17 11.79 -6.03
C GLY A 221 31.53 10.47 -5.59
N LEU A 222 31.45 10.25 -4.27
CA LEU A 222 30.84 9.05 -3.68
C LEU A 222 29.30 9.08 -3.83
N GLU A 223 28.66 7.92 -3.67
CA GLU A 223 27.20 7.85 -3.59
C GLU A 223 26.68 8.68 -2.40
N ASP A 224 25.74 9.58 -2.67
CA ASP A 224 25.17 10.44 -1.65
C ASP A 224 24.02 9.71 -0.94
N PRO A 225 24.08 9.50 0.39
CA PRO A 225 22.99 8.89 1.13
C PRO A 225 21.66 9.66 1.01
N LEU A 226 21.69 10.95 0.65
CA LEU A 226 20.48 11.75 0.41
C LEU A 226 19.70 11.31 -0.84
N ASP A 227 20.29 10.52 -1.74
CA ASP A 227 19.61 9.99 -2.93
C ASP A 227 18.63 8.85 -2.56
N ASP A 228 18.88 8.12 -1.45
CA ASP A 228 17.94 7.17 -0.87
C ASP A 228 17.09 7.81 0.24
N LEU A 229 16.07 8.55 -0.17
CA LEU A 229 15.11 9.18 0.73
C LEU A 229 14.41 8.19 1.68
N GLY A 230 14.28 6.91 1.29
CA GLY A 230 13.62 5.88 2.12
C GLY A 230 14.49 5.52 3.33
N MET A 231 15.77 5.23 3.09
CA MET A 231 16.76 5.00 4.14
C MET A 231 16.92 6.22 5.05
N VAL A 232 17.00 7.43 4.48
CA VAL A 232 17.12 8.68 5.25
C VAL A 232 15.91 8.85 6.18
N GLN A 233 14.70 8.67 5.66
CA GLN A 233 13.48 8.80 6.46
C GLN A 233 13.43 7.77 7.58
N GLN A 234 13.83 6.51 7.32
CA GLN A 234 13.90 5.47 8.34
C GLN A 234 14.92 5.81 9.46
N GLN A 235 16.11 6.30 9.12
CA GLN A 235 17.11 6.71 10.12
C GLN A 235 16.62 7.90 10.96
N LEU A 236 16.01 8.90 10.31
CA LEU A 236 15.48 10.09 10.98
C LEU A 236 14.28 9.78 11.88
N ASP A 237 13.41 8.85 11.48
CA ASP A 237 12.31 8.40 12.32
C ASP A 237 12.82 7.76 13.62
N GLN A 238 13.92 6.99 13.55
CA GLN A 238 14.57 6.45 14.76
C GLN A 238 15.23 7.55 15.57
N PHE A 239 15.93 8.46 14.91
CA PHE A 239 16.64 9.57 15.54
C PHE A 239 15.71 10.56 16.24
N SER A 240 14.49 10.76 15.72
CA SER A 240 13.47 11.69 16.23
C SER A 240 13.18 11.53 17.73
N THR A 241 13.22 10.29 18.23
CA THR A 241 13.00 10.01 19.65
C THR A 241 14.27 10.25 20.47
N ILE A 242 15.44 9.94 19.89
CA ILE A 242 16.75 10.07 20.54
C ILE A 242 17.07 11.54 20.81
N GLU A 243 16.84 12.40 19.82
CA GLU A 243 17.20 13.82 19.87
C GLU A 243 16.38 14.63 20.89
N ARG A 244 15.18 14.15 21.24
CA ARG A 244 14.30 14.72 22.26
C ARG A 244 14.71 14.38 23.70
N CYS A 245 15.62 13.43 23.91
CA CYS A 245 16.26 13.23 25.21
C CYS A 245 17.20 14.41 25.48
N GLU A 246 17.04 15.09 26.62
CA GLU A 246 17.84 16.28 26.97
C GLU A 246 17.78 17.36 25.85
N TYR A 247 16.57 17.65 25.37
CA TYR A 247 16.32 18.44 24.16
C TYR A 247 17.04 19.78 24.11
N GLU A 248 17.19 20.48 25.24
CA GLU A 248 17.90 21.76 25.34
C GLU A 248 19.34 21.68 24.81
N LYS A 249 20.08 20.63 25.19
CA LYS A 249 21.47 20.44 24.73
C LYS A 249 21.52 20.15 23.23
N THR A 250 20.57 19.34 22.75
CA THR A 250 20.46 18.99 21.33
C THR A 250 20.16 20.23 20.48
N VAL A 251 19.17 21.02 20.87
CA VAL A 251 18.77 22.24 20.17
C VAL A 251 19.91 23.24 20.13
N ALA A 252 20.65 23.42 21.23
CA ALA A 252 21.81 24.31 21.26
C ALA A 252 22.88 23.92 20.21
N ILE A 253 23.14 22.61 20.05
CA ILE A 253 24.07 22.09 19.04
C ILE A 253 23.55 22.33 17.63
N ILE A 254 22.28 22.01 17.37
CA ILE A 254 21.64 22.19 16.05
C ILE A 254 21.66 23.66 15.65
N VAL A 255 21.27 24.56 16.57
CA VAL A 255 21.27 26.01 16.36
C VAL A 255 22.66 26.53 16.02
N GLN A 256 23.68 26.14 16.79
CA GLN A 256 25.06 26.56 16.53
C GLN A 256 25.55 26.12 15.15
N LEU A 257 25.33 24.85 14.78
CA LEU A 257 25.76 24.30 13.49
C LEU A 257 24.96 24.91 12.33
N PHE A 258 23.66 25.15 12.52
CA PHE A 258 22.81 25.77 11.52
C PHE A 258 23.22 27.22 11.24
N ASP A 259 23.37 28.04 12.29
CA ASP A 259 23.72 29.45 12.13
C ASP A 259 25.11 29.61 11.48
N GLN A 260 26.08 28.76 11.85
CA GLN A 260 27.40 28.73 11.21
C GLN A 260 27.32 28.36 9.72
N THR A 261 26.56 27.32 9.39
CA THR A 261 26.45 26.81 8.01
C THR A 261 25.65 27.78 7.12
N ALA A 262 24.56 28.34 7.64
CA ALA A 262 23.74 29.33 6.96
C ALA A 262 24.49 30.65 6.73
N GLY A 263 25.29 31.11 7.71
CA GLY A 263 26.16 32.28 7.54
C GLY A 263 27.17 32.07 6.41
N ARG A 264 27.85 30.91 6.39
CA ARG A 264 28.77 30.55 5.30
C ARG A 264 28.07 30.48 3.94
N TYR A 265 26.83 29.99 3.90
CA TYR A 265 26.02 29.98 2.68
C TYR A 265 25.76 31.39 2.16
N GLN A 266 25.34 32.30 3.03
CA GLN A 266 25.11 33.71 2.68
C GLN A 266 26.38 34.40 2.18
N GLU A 267 27.53 34.14 2.78
CA GLU A 267 28.83 34.68 2.36
C GLU A 267 29.22 34.17 0.95
N LEU A 268 29.09 32.87 0.71
CA LEU A 268 29.40 32.25 -0.59
C LEU A 268 28.48 32.73 -1.71
N LEU A 269 27.20 32.98 -1.39
CA LEU A 269 26.23 33.54 -2.32
C LEU A 269 26.48 35.02 -2.64
N SER A 270 27.01 35.78 -1.68
CA SER A 270 27.35 37.19 -1.88
C SER A 270 28.60 37.38 -2.74
N ASN A 271 29.41 36.34 -2.92
CA ASN A 271 30.66 36.39 -3.65
C ASN A 271 30.54 35.72 -5.04
N PRO A 272 30.57 36.49 -6.15
CA PRO A 272 30.35 35.97 -7.50
C PRO A 272 31.48 35.09 -8.07
N GLY A 273 32.60 34.94 -7.34
CA GLY A 273 33.72 34.05 -7.69
C GLY A 273 33.79 32.74 -6.89
N SER A 274 32.73 32.39 -6.15
CA SER A 274 32.71 31.20 -5.29
C SER A 274 32.76 29.88 -6.09
N ASN A 275 33.55 28.92 -5.61
CA ASN A 275 33.61 27.59 -6.22
C ASN A 275 32.24 26.91 -6.10
N GLY A 276 31.65 26.50 -7.23
CA GLY A 276 30.37 25.77 -7.23
C GLY A 276 30.36 24.48 -6.39
N ALA A 277 31.53 23.88 -6.15
CA ALA A 277 31.67 22.74 -5.24
C ALA A 277 31.46 23.14 -3.77
N ASP A 278 31.95 24.30 -3.34
CA ASP A 278 31.77 24.77 -1.95
C ASP A 278 30.31 25.15 -1.68
N VAL A 279 29.62 25.69 -2.68
CA VAL A 279 28.16 25.95 -2.60
C VAL A 279 27.40 24.63 -2.42
N LYS A 280 27.68 23.61 -3.24
CA LYS A 280 27.05 22.28 -3.12
C LYS A 280 27.32 21.61 -1.77
N ILE A 281 28.51 21.76 -1.21
CA ILE A 281 28.84 21.23 0.13
C ILE A 281 27.94 21.88 1.18
N VAL A 282 27.82 23.20 1.17
CA VAL A 282 27.01 23.93 2.15
C VAL A 282 25.53 23.63 1.95
N GLU A 283 25.04 23.51 0.71
CA GLU A 283 23.68 23.07 0.42
C GLU A 283 23.38 21.66 0.96
N GLY A 284 24.30 20.70 0.80
CA GLY A 284 24.15 19.35 1.35
C GLY A 284 24.16 19.33 2.88
N GLN A 285 25.01 20.15 3.52
CA GLN A 285 25.05 20.31 4.97
C GLN A 285 23.73 20.90 5.50
N LEU A 286 23.22 21.96 4.85
CA LEU A 286 21.92 22.55 5.18
C LEU A 286 20.77 21.56 4.95
N THR A 287 20.85 20.75 3.90
CA THR A 287 19.84 19.71 3.62
C THR A 287 19.72 18.71 4.78
N TRP A 288 20.85 18.19 5.28
CA TRP A 288 20.86 17.33 6.47
C TRP A 288 20.31 18.03 7.71
N LEU A 289 20.70 19.29 7.96
CA LEU A 289 20.20 20.05 9.10
C LEU A 289 18.69 20.28 9.03
N VAL A 290 18.14 20.60 7.85
CA VAL A 290 16.69 20.78 7.67
C VAL A 290 15.95 19.47 7.90
N TYR A 291 16.48 18.35 7.43
CA TYR A 291 15.91 17.02 7.70
C TYR A 291 15.92 16.66 9.20
N ILE A 292 17.03 16.93 9.90
CA ILE A 292 17.17 16.70 11.35
C ILE A 292 16.23 17.61 12.14
N ILE A 293 16.10 18.89 11.76
CA ILE A 293 15.13 19.78 12.40
C ILE A 293 13.69 19.26 12.17
N GLY A 294 13.39 18.77 10.96
CA GLY A 294 12.10 18.15 10.65
C GLY A 294 11.81 16.93 11.52
N SER A 295 12.80 16.04 11.73
CA SER A 295 12.66 14.89 12.62
C SER A 295 12.48 15.30 14.07
N ALA A 296 13.18 16.35 14.52
CA ALA A 296 13.09 16.83 15.89
C ALA A 296 11.67 17.27 16.21
N ILE A 297 11.05 18.02 15.28
CA ILE A 297 9.66 18.46 15.40
C ILE A 297 8.70 17.26 15.42
N ASN A 298 8.87 16.29 14.51
CA ASN A 298 8.03 15.10 14.43
C ASN A 298 8.14 14.17 15.64
N GLY A 299 9.30 14.14 16.30
CA GLY A 299 9.60 13.30 17.47
C GLY A 299 8.86 13.70 18.75
N ARG A 300 8.01 14.74 18.72
CA ARG A 300 7.22 15.18 19.87
C ARG A 300 6.20 14.11 20.27
N MET A 301 6.31 13.59 21.50
CA MET A 301 5.33 12.66 22.06
C MET A 301 4.06 13.42 22.48
N SER A 302 2.88 12.99 22.00
CA SER A 302 1.60 13.72 22.15
C SER A 302 1.12 13.96 23.59
N TYR A 303 1.79 13.38 24.60
CA TYR A 303 1.43 13.49 26.02
C TYR A 303 2.41 14.32 26.86
N GLN A 304 3.56 14.75 26.30
CA GLN A 304 4.49 15.66 26.98
C GLN A 304 4.27 17.08 26.44
N MET A 305 3.43 17.85 27.15
CA MET A 305 3.26 19.29 26.90
C MET A 305 4.24 20.04 27.78
N CYS A 306 5.32 20.54 27.18
CA CYS A 306 6.33 21.34 27.87
C CYS A 306 6.51 22.66 27.11
N ASP A 307 6.15 23.77 27.76
CA ASP A 307 6.20 25.12 27.21
C ASP A 307 7.61 25.50 26.71
N ASP A 308 8.66 25.02 27.39
CA ASP A 308 10.06 25.27 27.03
C ASP A 308 10.45 24.56 25.73
N GLN A 309 9.96 23.33 25.51
CA GLN A 309 10.19 22.58 24.27
C GLN A 309 9.51 23.25 23.07
N ASP A 310 8.32 23.82 23.29
CA ASP A 310 7.61 24.59 22.28
C ASP A 310 8.39 25.88 21.89
N MET A 311 9.00 26.58 22.85
CA MET A 311 9.85 27.73 22.53
C MET A 311 11.08 27.33 21.70
N MET A 312 11.73 26.22 22.06
CA MET A 312 12.87 25.67 21.31
C MET A 312 12.48 25.27 19.89
N ASP A 313 11.34 24.60 19.72
CA ASP A 313 10.81 24.24 18.40
C ASP A 313 10.54 25.50 17.56
N GLY A 314 10.04 26.58 18.18
CA GLY A 314 9.88 27.89 17.53
C GLY A 314 11.20 28.45 16.97
N ASP A 315 12.28 28.40 17.75
CA ASP A 315 13.60 28.87 17.33
C ASP A 315 14.19 28.08 16.15
N LEU A 316 13.91 26.77 16.07
CA LEU A 316 14.30 25.94 14.94
C LEU A 316 13.46 26.23 13.69
N ILE A 317 12.15 26.38 13.85
CA ILE A 317 11.23 26.70 12.73
C ILE A 317 11.62 28.04 12.09
N ILE A 318 11.92 29.06 12.89
CA ILE A 318 12.31 30.39 12.40
C ILE A 318 13.49 30.29 11.42
N ARG A 319 14.52 29.53 11.80
CA ARG A 319 15.75 29.35 11.01
C ARG A 319 15.48 28.70 9.66
N VAL A 320 14.68 27.63 9.65
CA VAL A 320 14.32 26.96 8.39
C VAL A 320 13.46 27.86 7.50
N LEU A 321 12.52 28.63 8.07
CA LEU A 321 11.70 29.57 7.29
C LEU A 321 12.50 30.75 6.73
N GLN A 322 13.51 31.24 7.46
CA GLN A 322 14.44 32.26 6.97
C GLN A 322 15.30 31.71 5.83
N LEU A 323 15.82 30.49 5.96
CA LEU A 323 16.56 29.80 4.90
C LEU A 323 15.68 29.61 3.66
N MET A 324 14.43 29.19 3.84
CA MET A 324 13.46 29.03 2.75
C MET A 324 13.23 30.35 2.00
N THR A 325 13.08 31.46 2.72
CA THR A 325 12.92 32.79 2.10
C THR A 325 14.14 33.16 1.26
N LEU A 326 15.34 32.83 1.74
CA LEU A 326 16.59 33.06 1.03
C LEU A 326 16.70 32.19 -0.23
N THR A 327 16.39 30.89 -0.14
CA THR A 327 16.42 29.98 -1.30
C THR A 327 15.38 30.36 -2.35
N ASP A 328 14.17 30.75 -1.92
CA ASP A 328 13.06 31.12 -2.81
C ASP A 328 13.38 32.35 -3.65
N SER A 329 14.08 33.32 -3.08
CA SER A 329 14.53 34.52 -3.81
C SER A 329 15.48 34.22 -4.97
N ARG A 330 16.12 33.04 -4.98
CA ARG A 330 17.16 32.62 -5.93
C ARG A 330 16.70 31.58 -6.94
N LEU A 331 15.52 30.98 -6.76
CA LEU A 331 14.95 29.98 -7.67
C LEU A 331 14.97 30.35 -9.16
N PRO A 332 14.83 31.62 -9.58
CA PRO A 332 14.95 31.98 -11.00
C PRO A 332 16.35 31.79 -11.61
N GLN A 333 17.39 31.70 -10.79
CA GLN A 333 18.80 31.66 -11.23
C GLN A 333 19.49 30.34 -10.87
N SER A 334 19.22 29.80 -9.68
CA SER A 334 19.86 28.61 -9.13
C SER A 334 18.95 27.95 -8.09
N GLY A 335 18.73 26.65 -8.20
CA GLY A 335 17.97 25.88 -7.22
C GLY A 335 18.66 24.58 -6.87
N CYS A 336 18.52 24.15 -5.62
CA CYS A 336 19.01 22.86 -5.14
C CYS A 336 17.82 21.94 -4.86
N GLU A 337 17.64 20.89 -5.68
CA GLU A 337 16.50 19.97 -5.55
C GLU A 337 16.48 19.26 -4.19
N LYS A 338 17.66 18.87 -3.68
CA LYS A 338 17.80 18.15 -2.40
C LYS A 338 17.34 19.01 -1.21
N LEU A 339 17.78 20.27 -1.19
CA LEU A 339 17.39 21.21 -0.15
C LEU A 339 15.89 21.51 -0.19
N GLU A 340 15.33 21.63 -1.41
CA GLU A 340 13.90 21.84 -1.60
C GLU A 340 13.05 20.67 -1.08
N LEU A 341 13.46 19.43 -1.35
CA LEU A 341 12.81 18.23 -0.82
C LEU A 341 12.89 18.16 0.72
N ALA A 342 14.01 18.60 1.31
CA ALA A 342 14.14 18.70 2.76
C ALA A 342 13.19 19.75 3.36
N ILE A 343 13.08 20.93 2.75
CA ILE A 343 12.13 21.98 3.17
C ILE A 343 10.69 21.46 3.09
N LEU A 344 10.31 20.77 2.01
CA LEU A 344 8.98 20.16 1.89
C LEU A 344 8.69 19.13 2.99
N SER A 345 9.66 18.26 3.27
CA SER A 345 9.57 17.31 4.39
C SER A 345 9.40 18.02 5.73
N PHE A 346 10.21 19.05 5.99
CA PHE A 346 10.09 19.87 7.20
C PHE A 346 8.70 20.51 7.33
N LEU A 347 8.15 21.10 6.26
CA LEU A 347 6.82 21.72 6.29
C LEU A 347 5.72 20.69 6.56
N GLU A 348 5.87 19.46 6.05
CA GLU A 348 4.95 18.35 6.34
C GLU A 348 4.94 18.01 7.84
N HIS A 349 6.12 17.93 8.47
CA HIS A 349 6.26 17.68 9.91
C HIS A 349 5.74 18.84 10.76
N ALA A 350 6.10 20.09 10.41
CA ALA A 350 5.62 21.29 11.09
C ALA A 350 4.08 21.40 11.04
N ARG A 351 3.48 21.09 9.88
CA ARG A 351 2.02 21.00 9.73
C ARG A 351 1.43 19.94 10.66
N LYS A 352 1.95 18.70 10.61
CA LYS A 352 1.42 17.57 11.38
C LYS A 352 1.40 17.84 12.88
N MET A 353 2.38 18.58 13.39
CA MET A 353 2.52 18.87 14.83
C MET A 353 1.79 20.15 15.28
N TYR A 354 1.92 21.26 14.55
CA TYR A 354 1.45 22.58 15.00
C TYR A 354 0.18 23.06 14.32
N ILE A 355 -0.35 22.31 13.35
CA ILE A 355 -1.61 22.60 12.67
C ILE A 355 -2.54 21.41 12.91
N SER A 356 -3.21 21.43 14.07
CA SER A 356 -4.11 20.34 14.50
C SER A 356 -5.57 20.80 14.58
N GLU A 357 -6.52 19.85 14.52
CA GLU A 357 -7.96 20.16 14.63
C GLU A 357 -8.36 20.67 16.01
N HIS A 358 -7.59 20.32 17.05
CA HIS A 358 -7.82 20.79 18.40
C HIS A 358 -7.14 22.15 18.57
N THR A 359 -7.95 23.21 18.71
CA THR A 359 -7.51 24.60 18.90
C THR A 359 -6.77 24.77 20.24
N GLN A 360 -5.54 24.29 20.32
CA GLN A 360 -4.62 24.56 21.42
C GLN A 360 -3.69 25.68 21.00
N LYS A 361 -3.62 26.74 21.80
CA LYS A 361 -2.67 27.83 21.57
C LYS A 361 -1.27 27.34 21.93
N PHE A 362 -0.51 26.88 20.94
CA PHE A 362 0.89 26.53 21.14
C PHE A 362 1.72 27.78 21.44
N ILE A 363 2.61 27.70 22.42
CA ILE A 363 3.53 28.79 22.77
C ILE A 363 4.54 29.05 21.66
N VAL A 364 4.76 28.08 20.76
CA VAL A 364 5.54 28.23 19.53
C VAL A 364 5.16 29.50 18.76
N TYR A 365 3.86 29.79 18.64
CA TYR A 365 3.38 30.98 17.92
C TYR A 365 3.77 32.30 18.59
N LYS A 366 3.96 32.32 19.91
CA LYS A 366 4.50 33.51 20.60
C LYS A 366 5.92 33.79 20.11
N ARG A 367 6.75 32.76 20.00
CA ARG A 367 8.12 32.90 19.52
C ARG A 367 8.20 33.26 18.04
N LEU A 368 7.36 32.63 17.22
CA LEU A 368 7.25 32.94 15.79
C LEU A 368 6.76 34.36 15.53
N SER A 369 5.85 34.87 16.38
CA SER A 369 5.36 36.24 16.34
C SER A 369 6.47 37.27 16.57
N GLU A 370 7.35 37.03 17.56
CA GLU A 370 8.45 37.94 17.92
C GLU A 370 9.44 38.18 16.77
N VAL A 371 9.73 37.16 15.97
CA VAL A 371 10.80 37.21 14.95
C VAL A 371 10.27 37.32 13.52
N LEU A 372 9.25 36.54 13.18
CA LEU A 372 8.69 36.49 11.81
C LEU A 372 7.33 37.17 11.69
N GLY A 373 6.73 37.62 12.79
CA GLY A 373 5.38 38.21 12.81
C GLY A 373 4.27 37.19 12.59
N LEU A 374 4.55 35.89 12.69
CA LEU A 374 3.56 34.82 12.51
C LEU A 374 2.81 34.60 13.83
N ASN A 375 1.61 35.15 13.92
CA ASN A 375 0.84 35.20 15.16
C ASN A 375 -0.03 33.96 15.40
N ASP A 376 -0.38 33.23 14.33
CA ASP A 376 -1.33 32.14 14.39
C ASP A 376 -1.09 31.04 13.34
N GLU A 377 -1.86 29.96 13.48
CA GLU A 377 -1.85 28.81 12.56
C GLU A 377 -2.19 29.23 11.12
N ILE A 378 -3.02 30.27 10.93
CA ILE A 378 -3.47 30.74 9.62
C ILE A 378 -2.31 31.39 8.86
N MET A 379 -1.50 32.19 9.54
CA MET A 379 -0.29 32.77 8.94
C MET A 379 0.72 31.68 8.55
N LEU A 380 0.89 30.63 9.36
CA LEU A 380 1.73 29.48 8.99
C LEU A 380 1.17 28.73 7.77
N LEU A 381 -0.14 28.55 7.67
CA LEU A 381 -0.80 28.01 6.48
C LEU A 381 -0.59 28.87 5.23
N SER A 382 -0.58 30.20 5.37
CA SER A 382 -0.25 31.14 4.27
C SER A 382 1.19 30.94 3.79
N VAL A 383 2.15 30.79 4.70
CA VAL A 383 3.55 30.49 4.36
C VAL A 383 3.67 29.17 3.60
N ILE A 384 3.02 28.09 4.08
CA ILE A 384 3.01 26.79 3.39
C ILE A 384 2.35 26.91 2.01
N SER A 385 1.23 27.62 1.90
CA SER A 385 0.51 27.82 0.64
C SER A 385 1.34 28.61 -0.37
N ARG A 386 2.05 29.66 0.08
CA ARG A 386 2.98 30.42 -0.75
C ARG A 386 4.12 29.55 -1.26
N LYS A 387 4.65 28.67 -0.41
CA LYS A 387 5.70 27.73 -0.80
C LYS A 387 5.22 26.74 -1.85
N ILE A 388 4.01 26.19 -1.68
CA ILE A 388 3.36 25.33 -2.68
C ILE A 388 3.28 26.06 -4.03
N ILE A 389 2.77 27.29 -4.07
CA ILE A 389 2.66 28.08 -5.31
C ILE A 389 4.03 28.32 -5.95
N THR A 390 5.03 28.67 -5.13
CA THR A 390 6.40 28.93 -5.60
C THR A 390 6.99 27.69 -6.25
N ASN A 391 6.81 26.53 -5.62
CA ASN A 391 7.33 25.28 -6.16
C ASN A 391 6.64 24.88 -7.47
N LEU A 392 5.31 25.02 -7.52
CA LEU A 392 4.55 24.74 -8.75
C LEU A 392 4.88 25.70 -9.91
N LYS A 393 5.35 26.92 -9.62
CA LYS A 393 5.79 27.91 -10.61
C LYS A 393 7.15 27.57 -11.21
N TYR A 394 8.16 27.38 -10.36
CA TYR A 394 9.56 27.31 -10.77
C TYR A 394 10.09 25.89 -11.00
N TRP A 395 9.57 24.88 -10.31
CA TRP A 395 10.07 23.50 -10.36
C TRP A 395 9.33 22.59 -11.35
N GLY A 396 8.74 23.15 -12.42
CA GLY A 396 7.99 22.37 -13.41
C GLY A 396 8.79 21.26 -14.13
N HIS A 397 10.12 21.29 -14.06
CA HIS A 397 11.02 20.29 -14.64
C HIS A 397 11.30 19.09 -13.72
N SER A 398 11.15 19.22 -12.39
CA SER A 398 11.43 18.14 -11.42
C SER A 398 10.13 17.48 -10.96
N GLU A 399 9.84 16.27 -11.47
CA GLU A 399 8.62 15.53 -11.13
C GLU A 399 8.54 15.19 -9.63
N GLN A 400 9.68 14.93 -8.98
CA GLN A 400 9.73 14.56 -7.57
C GLN A 400 9.25 15.70 -6.66
N ILE A 401 9.73 16.93 -6.91
CA ILE A 401 9.35 18.12 -6.15
C ILE A 401 7.86 18.43 -6.35
N ILE A 402 7.37 18.38 -7.59
CA ILE A 402 5.95 18.61 -7.89
C ILE A 402 5.09 17.57 -7.19
N ARG A 403 5.46 16.28 -7.25
CA ARG A 403 4.71 15.21 -6.60
C ARG A 403 4.66 15.39 -5.08
N ARG A 404 5.78 15.68 -4.42
CA ARG A 404 5.83 15.93 -2.96
C ARG A 404 5.05 17.20 -2.57
N THR A 405 5.18 18.27 -3.35
CA THR A 405 4.43 19.53 -3.16
C THR A 405 2.92 19.30 -3.25
N LEU A 406 2.47 18.52 -4.24
CA LEU A 406 1.07 18.20 -4.41
C LEU A 406 0.55 17.18 -3.38
N ASN A 407 1.39 16.28 -2.88
CA ASN A 407 1.02 15.44 -1.73
C ASN A 407 0.76 16.31 -0.49
N LEU A 408 1.62 17.30 -0.22
CA LEU A 408 1.42 18.26 0.87
C LEU A 408 0.10 19.04 0.69
N LEU A 409 -0.20 19.51 -0.52
CA LEU A 409 -1.48 20.15 -0.82
C LEU A 409 -2.67 19.19 -0.67
N ASN A 410 -2.53 17.94 -1.13
CA ASN A 410 -3.57 16.92 -0.99
C ASN A 410 -3.88 16.68 0.48
N ASP A 411 -2.86 16.52 1.31
CA ASP A 411 -3.05 16.27 2.74
C ASP A 411 -3.67 17.46 3.48
N LEU A 412 -3.38 18.69 3.04
CA LEU A 412 -4.04 19.90 3.52
C LEU A 412 -5.54 19.95 3.13
N THR A 413 -5.92 19.32 2.01
CA THR A 413 -7.30 19.33 1.48
C THR A 413 -8.14 18.13 1.88
N LEU A 414 -7.60 17.15 2.61
CA LEU A 414 -8.35 15.97 3.06
C LEU A 414 -9.37 16.31 4.16
N THR A 415 -9.04 17.27 5.02
CA THR A 415 -9.84 17.58 6.22
C THR A 415 -10.68 18.84 6.01
N TYR A 416 -12.00 18.72 6.13
CA TYR A 416 -12.95 19.83 5.91
C TYR A 416 -12.66 21.08 6.76
N SER A 417 -12.24 20.89 8.02
CA SER A 417 -11.92 21.99 8.95
C SER A 417 -10.75 22.85 8.45
N LEU A 418 -9.70 22.23 7.91
CA LEU A 418 -8.54 22.90 7.32
C LEU A 418 -8.89 23.57 5.99
N VAL A 419 -9.64 22.89 5.12
CA VAL A 419 -10.09 23.44 3.83
C VAL A 419 -10.84 24.77 4.02
N ARG A 420 -11.75 24.84 5.01
CA ARG A 420 -12.49 26.07 5.33
C ARG A 420 -11.58 27.22 5.79
N ARG A 421 -10.45 26.93 6.42
CA ARG A 421 -9.44 27.94 6.80
C ARG A 421 -8.60 28.34 5.59
N LEU A 422 -8.17 27.37 4.78
CA LEU A 422 -7.33 27.58 3.59
C LEU A 422 -7.98 28.49 2.55
N ILE A 423 -9.28 28.36 2.31
CA ILE A 423 -9.99 29.16 1.30
C ILE A 423 -9.97 30.66 1.62
N LYS A 424 -9.83 31.04 2.90
CA LYS A 424 -9.74 32.45 3.28
C LYS A 424 -8.38 33.08 2.93
N LEU A 425 -7.40 32.27 2.55
CA LEU A 425 -6.06 32.74 2.20
C LEU A 425 -6.03 33.30 0.77
N GLU A 426 -5.39 34.45 0.60
CA GLU A 426 -5.18 35.08 -0.71
C GLU A 426 -4.39 34.17 -1.65
N GLU A 427 -3.42 33.41 -1.13
CA GLU A 427 -2.65 32.43 -1.90
C GLU A 427 -3.53 31.36 -2.55
N ILE A 428 -4.52 30.83 -1.82
CA ILE A 428 -5.43 29.80 -2.34
C ILE A 428 -6.43 30.40 -3.33
N GLN A 429 -6.91 31.61 -3.07
CA GLN A 429 -7.76 32.34 -4.03
C GLN A 429 -7.00 32.62 -5.34
N PHE A 430 -5.72 32.96 -5.25
CA PHE A 430 -4.87 33.10 -6.43
C PHE A 430 -4.80 31.79 -7.23
N MET A 431 -4.60 30.63 -6.57
CA MET A 431 -4.57 29.32 -7.24
C MET A 431 -5.90 28.96 -7.91
N LEU A 432 -7.04 29.23 -7.26
CA LEU A 432 -8.36 28.96 -7.82
C LEU A 432 -8.62 29.81 -9.08
N ASN A 433 -8.19 31.06 -9.09
CA ASN A 433 -8.40 31.98 -10.21
C ASN A 433 -7.38 31.83 -11.35
N ASN A 434 -6.17 31.30 -11.06
CA ASN A 434 -5.03 31.31 -11.98
C ASN A 434 -4.40 29.91 -12.13
N HIS A 435 -5.13 28.95 -12.68
CA HIS A 435 -4.73 27.55 -12.77
C HIS A 435 -4.36 27.09 -14.20
N THR A 436 -3.73 27.97 -14.99
CA THR A 436 -3.29 27.70 -16.38
C THR A 436 -1.77 27.45 -16.48
N SER A 437 -1.30 27.02 -17.65
CA SER A 437 0.13 26.83 -17.94
C SER A 437 0.96 28.12 -17.88
N GLU A 438 0.32 29.30 -17.96
CA GLU A 438 0.99 30.60 -17.81
C GLU A 438 1.50 30.80 -16.38
N HIS A 439 0.76 30.29 -15.40
CA HIS A 439 1.12 30.40 -13.99
C HIS A 439 1.81 29.15 -13.46
N PHE A 440 1.50 27.98 -14.02
CA PHE A 440 2.06 26.71 -13.56
C PHE A 440 2.69 25.95 -14.73
N SER A 441 4.01 26.03 -14.84
CA SER A 441 4.79 25.46 -15.96
C SER A 441 4.58 23.96 -16.16
N PHE A 442 4.29 23.21 -15.09
CA PHE A 442 4.03 21.77 -15.17
C PHE A 442 2.71 21.39 -15.89
N LEU A 443 1.79 22.36 -16.10
CA LEU A 443 0.55 22.15 -16.84
C LEU A 443 0.74 22.27 -18.38
N GLY A 444 1.89 22.76 -18.83
CA GLY A 444 2.19 22.98 -20.24
C GLY A 444 2.43 21.69 -21.04
N SER A 445 2.25 21.78 -22.37
CA SER A 445 2.39 20.67 -23.33
C SER A 445 3.81 20.09 -23.43
N ASN A 446 4.83 20.79 -22.91
CA ASN A 446 6.23 20.35 -22.97
C ASN A 446 6.64 19.46 -21.79
N CYS A 447 5.79 19.30 -20.78
CA CYS A 447 6.10 18.47 -19.61
C CYS A 447 5.93 16.98 -19.95
N VAL A 448 6.97 16.18 -19.67
CA VAL A 448 7.07 14.74 -19.97
C VAL A 448 5.78 14.02 -19.56
N LEU A 449 5.24 13.15 -20.43
CA LEU A 449 3.98 12.40 -20.28
C LEU A 449 3.81 11.67 -18.91
N SER A 450 4.88 11.49 -18.14
CA SER A 450 4.90 10.97 -16.77
C SER A 450 4.36 11.95 -15.70
N GLY A 451 4.52 13.27 -15.88
CA GLY A 451 3.93 14.32 -15.03
C GLY A 451 2.40 14.39 -15.04
N SER A 452 1.73 13.55 -15.83
CA SER A 452 0.26 13.53 -16.00
C SER A 452 -0.54 13.11 -14.77
N ARG A 453 0.06 12.43 -13.78
CA ARG A 453 -0.64 12.11 -12.50
C ARG A 453 -0.73 13.31 -11.58
N CYS A 454 0.28 14.18 -11.58
CA CYS A 454 0.34 15.41 -10.80
C CYS A 454 -0.81 16.35 -11.18
N ARG A 455 -1.15 16.43 -12.48
CA ARG A 455 -2.31 17.20 -12.98
C ARG A 455 -3.63 16.79 -12.33
N SER A 456 -3.95 15.48 -12.36
CA SER A 456 -5.18 14.99 -11.73
C SER A 456 -5.21 15.29 -10.23
N MET A 457 -4.08 15.13 -9.51
CA MET A 457 -4.00 15.44 -8.08
C MET A 457 -4.18 16.94 -7.79
N PHE A 458 -3.56 17.81 -8.59
CA PHE A 458 -3.71 19.26 -8.49
C PHE A 458 -5.18 19.69 -8.62
N TYR A 459 -5.86 19.24 -9.69
CA TYR A 459 -7.27 19.55 -9.89
C TYR A 459 -8.21 18.87 -8.88
N THR A 460 -7.84 17.71 -8.33
CA THR A 460 -8.56 17.14 -7.18
C THR A 460 -8.46 18.04 -5.95
N CYS A 461 -7.29 18.60 -5.65
CA CYS A 461 -7.12 19.53 -4.54
C CYS A 461 -7.91 20.83 -4.76
N LEU A 462 -7.80 21.43 -5.95
CA LEU A 462 -8.57 22.62 -6.31
C LEU A 462 -10.08 22.38 -6.26
N GLY A 463 -10.56 21.24 -6.77
CA GLY A 463 -11.98 20.90 -6.72
C GLY A 463 -12.50 20.77 -5.29
N ARG A 464 -11.72 20.18 -4.36
CA ARG A 464 -12.09 20.11 -2.94
C ARG A 464 -12.13 21.49 -2.28
N LEU A 465 -11.19 22.37 -2.63
CA LEU A 465 -11.17 23.76 -2.16
C LEU A 465 -12.37 24.54 -2.71
N LEU A 466 -12.70 24.37 -3.98
CA LEU A 466 -13.84 25.04 -4.60
C LEU A 466 -15.16 24.63 -3.92
N MET A 467 -15.34 23.33 -3.64
CA MET A 467 -16.60 22.79 -3.12
C MET A 467 -17.11 23.41 -1.81
N VAL A 468 -16.23 23.92 -0.95
CA VAL A 468 -16.64 24.43 0.37
C VAL A 468 -17.46 25.71 0.26
N ASP A 469 -17.14 26.58 -0.68
CA ASP A 469 -17.91 27.81 -0.93
C ASP A 469 -18.84 27.70 -2.14
N LEU A 470 -18.69 26.66 -2.97
CA LEU A 470 -19.40 26.60 -4.25
C LEU A 470 -20.92 26.54 -4.06
N GLY A 471 -21.42 25.70 -3.15
CA GLY A 471 -22.86 25.55 -2.92
C GLY A 471 -23.63 25.34 -4.23
N GLU A 472 -24.49 26.31 -4.58
CA GLU A 472 -25.25 26.39 -5.84
C GLU A 472 -24.83 27.61 -6.70
N ASP A 473 -23.67 28.21 -6.43
CA ASP A 473 -23.16 29.40 -7.14
C ASP A 473 -22.61 29.02 -8.53
N VAL A 474 -23.48 29.16 -9.53
CA VAL A 474 -23.18 28.87 -10.94
C VAL A 474 -22.14 29.83 -11.53
N GLU A 475 -22.12 31.08 -11.12
CA GLU A 475 -21.19 32.07 -11.67
C GLU A 475 -19.75 31.74 -11.26
N ARG A 476 -19.55 31.40 -9.99
CA ARG A 476 -18.23 30.97 -9.49
C ARG A 476 -17.75 29.69 -10.15
N PHE A 477 -18.66 28.75 -10.43
CA PHE A 477 -18.33 27.55 -11.21
C PHE A 477 -17.89 27.90 -12.63
N ILE A 478 -18.66 28.71 -13.35
CA ILE A 478 -18.33 29.10 -14.73
C ILE A 478 -16.98 29.81 -14.77
N ASN A 479 -16.72 30.76 -13.87
CA ASN A 479 -15.45 31.47 -13.79
C ASN A 479 -14.26 30.52 -13.60
N PHE A 480 -14.40 29.51 -12.74
CA PHE A 480 -13.39 28.47 -12.56
C PHE A 480 -13.22 27.60 -13.81
N MET A 481 -14.30 27.27 -14.52
CA MET A 481 -14.25 26.40 -15.70
C MET A 481 -13.81 27.11 -17.00
N THR A 482 -13.87 28.45 -17.07
CA THR A 482 -13.53 29.24 -18.27
C THR A 482 -12.21 28.83 -18.96
N PRO A 483 -11.08 28.62 -18.26
CA PRO A 483 -9.85 28.19 -18.92
C PRO A 483 -9.95 26.81 -19.57
N LEU A 484 -10.73 25.90 -18.97
CA LEU A 484 -10.99 24.56 -19.50
C LEU A 484 -11.97 24.60 -20.68
N THR A 485 -12.98 25.47 -20.63
CA THR A 485 -13.90 25.77 -21.74
C THR A 485 -13.12 26.23 -22.97
N ASN A 486 -12.24 27.22 -22.81
CA ASN A 486 -11.41 27.74 -23.91
C ASN A 486 -10.50 26.67 -24.52
N ALA A 487 -9.96 25.78 -23.69
CA ALA A 487 -9.17 24.64 -24.15
C ALA A 487 -10.03 23.63 -24.94
N PHE A 488 -11.23 23.32 -24.47
CA PHE A 488 -12.18 22.46 -25.18
C PHE A 488 -12.62 23.05 -26.52
N ASP A 489 -12.93 24.34 -26.58
CA ASP A 489 -13.35 25.01 -27.82
C ASP A 489 -12.22 25.00 -28.87
N SER A 490 -11.00 25.26 -28.42
CA SER A 490 -9.80 25.20 -29.28
C SER A 490 -9.55 23.79 -29.82
N ILE A 491 -9.78 22.75 -29.00
CA ILE A 491 -9.65 21.36 -29.42
C ILE A 491 -10.81 20.95 -30.34
N GLY A 492 -12.04 21.34 -29.99
CA GLY A 492 -13.27 20.99 -30.68
C GLY A 492 -13.33 21.52 -32.10
N THR A 493 -12.93 22.77 -32.31
CA THR A 493 -12.84 23.39 -33.64
C THR A 493 -11.95 22.60 -34.60
N ILE A 494 -10.82 22.08 -34.12
CA ILE A 494 -9.88 21.32 -34.96
C ILE A 494 -10.31 19.86 -35.11
N MET A 495 -10.80 19.23 -34.04
CA MET A 495 -11.18 17.82 -34.06
C MET A 495 -12.47 17.52 -34.83
N MET A 496 -13.39 18.49 -34.88
CA MET A 496 -14.65 18.36 -35.62
C MET A 496 -14.50 18.74 -37.10
N ASP A 497 -13.41 19.41 -37.49
CA ASP A 497 -13.09 19.65 -38.89
C ASP A 497 -12.51 18.37 -39.52
N THR A 498 -13.25 17.82 -40.48
CA THR A 498 -12.89 16.56 -41.18
C THR A 498 -11.69 16.72 -42.12
N THR A 499 -11.21 17.94 -42.35
CA THR A 499 -10.12 18.25 -43.29
C THR A 499 -8.74 18.36 -42.65
N SER A 500 -8.66 18.48 -41.32
CA SER A 500 -7.41 18.69 -40.60
C SER A 500 -6.96 17.44 -39.84
N PHE A 501 -5.69 17.04 -40.01
CA PHE A 501 -5.11 15.97 -39.19
C PHE A 501 -4.72 16.54 -37.82
N PRO A 502 -5.13 15.89 -36.70
CA PRO A 502 -4.80 16.40 -35.37
C PRO A 502 -3.29 16.46 -35.11
N ASN A 503 -2.78 17.64 -34.74
CA ASN A 503 -1.38 17.86 -34.37
C ASN A 503 -1.01 17.21 -33.02
N ASP A 504 0.28 16.92 -32.80
CA ASP A 504 0.81 16.38 -31.54
C ASP A 504 0.50 17.28 -30.32
N GLU A 505 0.40 18.59 -30.55
CA GLU A 505 0.02 19.57 -29.51
C GLU A 505 -1.41 19.38 -29.03
N ILE A 506 -2.35 19.09 -29.94
CA ILE A 506 -3.77 18.81 -29.63
C ILE A 506 -3.87 17.51 -28.86
N ARG A 507 -3.10 16.50 -29.27
CA ARG A 507 -3.00 15.22 -28.56
C ARG A 507 -2.58 15.43 -27.10
N LYS A 508 -1.52 16.21 -26.86
CA LYS A 508 -1.02 16.51 -25.51
C LYS A 508 -2.00 17.37 -24.70
N ALA A 509 -2.62 18.37 -25.32
CA ALA A 509 -3.64 19.21 -24.69
C ALA A 509 -4.85 18.38 -24.24
N LEU A 510 -5.34 17.48 -25.08
CA LEU A 510 -6.45 16.57 -24.76
C LEU A 510 -6.11 15.61 -23.62
N ILE A 511 -4.90 15.04 -23.62
CA ILE A 511 -4.41 14.18 -22.52
C ILE A 511 -4.44 14.97 -21.21
N GLY A 512 -3.92 16.20 -21.23
CA GLY A 512 -3.92 17.10 -20.08
C GLY A 512 -5.34 17.39 -19.58
N LEU A 513 -6.21 17.84 -20.47
CA LEU A 513 -7.60 18.19 -20.17
C LEU A 513 -8.37 17.01 -19.58
N SER A 514 -8.24 15.82 -20.16
CA SER A 514 -8.88 14.60 -19.64
C SER A 514 -8.42 14.25 -18.22
N ARG A 515 -7.16 14.56 -17.87
CA ARG A 515 -6.60 14.34 -16.51
C ARG A 515 -7.10 15.39 -15.52
N ASP A 516 -7.21 16.64 -15.97
CA ASP A 516 -7.69 17.77 -15.17
C ASP A 516 -9.16 17.53 -14.79
N LEU A 517 -10.00 17.22 -15.78
CA LEU A 517 -11.41 16.87 -15.58
C LEU A 517 -11.60 15.67 -14.67
N ARG A 518 -10.74 14.64 -14.79
CA ARG A 518 -10.76 13.51 -13.86
C ARG A 518 -10.48 13.95 -12.42
N GLY A 519 -9.57 14.90 -12.24
CA GLY A 519 -9.27 15.47 -10.93
C GLY A 519 -10.48 16.18 -10.32
N ILE A 520 -11.15 17.03 -11.12
CA ILE A 520 -12.36 17.77 -10.75
C ILE A 520 -13.52 16.82 -10.44
N ALA A 521 -13.79 15.87 -11.34
CA ALA A 521 -14.83 14.87 -11.16
C ALA A 521 -14.61 14.01 -9.91
N TYR A 522 -13.35 13.69 -9.57
CA TYR A 522 -13.04 12.99 -8.31
C TYR A 522 -13.36 13.84 -7.07
N ALA A 523 -13.14 15.15 -7.15
CA ALA A 523 -13.37 16.05 -6.02
C ALA A 523 -14.87 16.25 -5.76
N PHE A 524 -15.68 16.40 -6.82
CA PHE A 524 -17.12 16.65 -6.75
C PHE A 524 -17.91 15.44 -6.23
N ASN A 525 -17.94 15.31 -4.92
CA ASN A 525 -18.62 14.22 -4.20
C ASN A 525 -20.05 14.58 -3.75
N ALA A 526 -20.49 15.82 -3.94
CA ALA A 526 -21.85 16.26 -3.62
C ALA A 526 -22.70 16.41 -4.89
N LYS A 527 -24.03 16.27 -4.76
CA LYS A 527 -24.98 16.37 -5.89
C LYS A 527 -24.88 17.72 -6.63
N PRO A 528 -24.98 18.91 -5.99
CA PRO A 528 -25.04 20.17 -6.75
C PRO A 528 -23.78 20.45 -7.61
N PRO A 529 -22.54 20.36 -7.08
CA PRO A 529 -21.33 20.52 -7.90
C PRO A 529 -21.20 19.49 -9.03
N TYR A 530 -21.66 18.26 -8.79
CA TYR A 530 -21.66 17.23 -9.82
C TYR A 530 -22.65 17.56 -10.94
N MET A 531 -23.86 18.02 -10.62
CA MET A 531 -24.87 18.39 -11.62
C MET A 531 -24.39 19.56 -12.48
N MET A 532 -23.83 20.60 -11.87
CA MET A 532 -23.23 21.73 -12.61
C MET A 532 -22.12 21.28 -13.56
N PHE A 533 -21.29 20.32 -13.11
CA PHE A 533 -20.25 19.72 -13.94
C PHE A 533 -20.81 18.87 -15.08
N PHE A 534 -21.88 18.12 -14.82
CA PHE A 534 -22.56 17.31 -15.84
C PHE A 534 -23.24 18.19 -16.90
N ASP A 535 -23.95 19.24 -16.48
CA ASP A 535 -24.61 20.21 -17.37
C ASP A 535 -23.59 20.99 -18.21
N TRP A 536 -22.37 21.18 -17.71
CA TRP A 536 -21.29 21.83 -18.47
C TRP A 536 -20.65 20.89 -19.51
N ILE A 537 -20.48 19.60 -19.20
CA ILE A 537 -19.80 18.66 -20.12
C ILE A 537 -20.74 18.06 -21.17
N TYR A 538 -21.99 17.87 -20.82
CA TYR A 538 -23.02 17.30 -21.68
C TYR A 538 -24.00 18.41 -22.10
N PRO A 539 -24.32 18.54 -23.41
CA PRO A 539 -23.98 17.64 -24.52
C PRO A 539 -22.74 18.04 -25.32
N ASP A 540 -22.15 19.20 -25.08
CA ASP A 540 -21.26 19.85 -26.05
C ASP A 540 -19.85 19.23 -26.15
N TYR A 541 -19.24 18.85 -25.02
CA TYR A 541 -17.84 18.39 -24.98
C TYR A 541 -17.68 16.87 -24.98
N THR A 542 -18.73 16.15 -24.58
CA THR A 542 -18.76 14.67 -24.55
C THR A 542 -18.47 14.05 -25.94
N PRO A 543 -19.04 14.54 -27.06
CA PRO A 543 -18.73 14.05 -28.41
C PRO A 543 -17.27 14.23 -28.82
N ILE A 544 -16.59 15.30 -28.38
CA ILE A 544 -15.17 15.54 -28.66
C ILE A 544 -14.31 14.42 -28.05
N LEU A 545 -14.61 14.02 -26.82
CA LEU A 545 -13.90 12.95 -26.12
C LEU A 545 -14.14 11.58 -26.78
N ILE A 546 -15.36 11.30 -27.24
CA ILE A 546 -15.66 10.06 -27.97
C ILE A 546 -14.91 10.04 -29.31
N ARG A 547 -14.90 11.17 -30.03
CA ARG A 547 -14.15 11.31 -31.30
C ARG A 547 -12.65 11.12 -31.10
N ALA A 548 -12.10 11.57 -29.97
CA ALA A 548 -10.69 11.34 -29.65
C ALA A 548 -10.36 9.85 -29.54
N VAL A 549 -11.20 9.09 -28.84
CA VAL A 549 -11.01 7.64 -28.69
C VAL A 549 -11.14 6.94 -30.03
N GLU A 550 -12.00 7.44 -30.92
CA GLU A 550 -12.13 6.91 -32.28
C GLU A 550 -10.86 7.12 -33.12
N LEU A 551 -10.26 8.32 -33.06
CA LEU A 551 -9.07 8.68 -33.83
C LEU A 551 -7.79 8.03 -33.30
N TRP A 552 -7.62 7.99 -31.99
CA TRP A 552 -6.40 7.50 -31.32
C TRP A 552 -6.61 6.17 -30.58
N ALA A 553 -7.48 5.29 -31.08
CA ALA A 553 -7.73 3.98 -30.46
C ALA A 553 -6.46 3.14 -30.24
N HIS A 554 -5.44 3.34 -31.08
CA HIS A 554 -4.13 2.68 -31.03
C HIS A 554 -3.15 3.27 -30.01
N ASP A 555 -3.42 4.45 -29.44
CA ASP A 555 -2.53 5.14 -28.51
C ASP A 555 -3.11 5.14 -27.08
N PRO A 556 -2.60 4.29 -26.17
CA PRO A 556 -3.04 4.23 -24.78
C PRO A 556 -2.81 5.51 -24.00
N SER A 557 -1.88 6.36 -24.43
CA SER A 557 -1.58 7.62 -23.76
C SER A 557 -2.76 8.58 -23.81
N VAL A 558 -3.59 8.50 -24.86
CA VAL A 558 -4.82 9.28 -25.06
C VAL A 558 -6.04 8.53 -24.52
N THR A 559 -6.22 7.26 -24.88
CA THR A 559 -7.43 6.51 -24.52
C THR A 559 -7.54 6.27 -23.02
N THR A 560 -6.43 5.96 -22.32
CA THR A 560 -6.46 5.69 -20.87
C THR A 560 -6.93 6.90 -20.03
N PRO A 561 -6.43 8.14 -20.22
CA PRO A 561 -6.98 9.32 -19.55
C PRO A 561 -8.49 9.50 -19.76
N VAL A 562 -8.97 9.42 -21.01
CA VAL A 562 -10.39 9.62 -21.35
C VAL A 562 -11.26 8.55 -20.70
N LEU A 563 -10.89 7.26 -20.85
CA LEU A 563 -11.61 6.15 -20.23
C LEU A 563 -11.65 6.28 -18.70
N LYS A 564 -10.54 6.68 -18.08
CA LYS A 564 -10.47 6.88 -16.63
C LYS A 564 -11.26 8.10 -16.15
N PHE A 565 -11.41 9.12 -16.99
CA PHE A 565 -12.28 10.25 -16.71
C PHE A 565 -13.75 9.81 -16.73
N PHE A 566 -14.21 9.11 -17.76
CA PHE A 566 -15.58 8.59 -17.80
C PHE A 566 -15.86 7.57 -16.69
N ALA A 567 -14.90 6.69 -16.38
CA ALA A 567 -15.01 5.77 -15.25
C ALA A 567 -15.19 6.50 -13.91
N GLU A 568 -14.56 7.66 -13.75
CA GLU A 568 -14.77 8.52 -12.59
C GLU A 568 -16.16 9.18 -12.66
N LEU A 569 -16.56 9.74 -13.82
CA LEU A 569 -17.84 10.42 -14.02
C LEU A 569 -19.03 9.54 -13.61
N VAL A 570 -19.06 8.27 -14.03
CA VAL A 570 -20.15 7.33 -13.73
C VAL A 570 -20.12 6.74 -12.32
N GLN A 571 -19.07 6.98 -11.54
CA GLN A 571 -18.97 6.40 -10.21
C GLN A 571 -19.89 7.11 -9.22
N ASN A 572 -20.82 6.38 -8.60
CA ASN A 572 -21.72 6.92 -7.57
C ASN A 572 -21.04 7.00 -6.18
N ARG A 573 -20.11 7.93 -6.00
CA ARG A 573 -19.46 8.18 -4.71
C ARG A 573 -20.32 9.07 -3.82
N SER A 574 -20.39 8.74 -2.53
CA SER A 574 -21.14 9.49 -1.53
C SER A 574 -22.58 9.81 -1.95
N GLN A 575 -23.19 8.93 -2.76
CA GLN A 575 -24.53 9.10 -3.32
C GLN A 575 -24.73 10.36 -4.19
N ARG A 576 -23.68 10.87 -4.84
CA ARG A 576 -23.77 12.06 -5.71
C ARG A 576 -24.67 11.90 -6.93
N LEU A 577 -24.85 10.67 -7.43
CA LEU A 577 -25.68 10.36 -8.60
C LEU A 577 -27.14 10.05 -8.19
N GLN A 578 -27.71 10.88 -7.31
CA GLN A 578 -29.13 10.82 -6.97
C GLN A 578 -29.91 11.78 -7.85
N PHE A 579 -30.27 11.32 -9.05
CA PHE A 579 -31.15 12.05 -9.95
C PHE A 579 -32.58 12.04 -9.42
N ASP A 580 -33.31 13.12 -9.69
CA ASP A 580 -34.73 13.18 -9.37
C ASP A 580 -35.50 12.21 -10.28
N VAL A 581 -36.64 11.68 -9.83
CA VAL A 581 -37.40 10.64 -10.55
C VAL A 581 -37.83 11.09 -11.96
N SER A 582 -37.91 12.40 -12.20
CA SER A 582 -38.24 13.03 -13.47
C SER A 582 -37.03 13.38 -14.34
N SER A 583 -35.80 13.26 -13.84
CA SER A 583 -34.60 13.65 -14.58
C SER A 583 -34.17 12.54 -15.57
N PRO A 584 -33.89 12.88 -16.84
CA PRO A 584 -33.33 11.95 -17.82
C PRO A 584 -31.81 11.77 -17.68
N ASP A 585 -31.14 12.49 -16.78
CA ASP A 585 -29.68 12.65 -16.77
C ASP A 585 -28.94 11.32 -16.54
N GLY A 586 -29.49 10.44 -15.70
CA GLY A 586 -28.95 9.09 -15.50
C GLY A 586 -28.97 8.25 -16.79
N ILE A 587 -30.01 8.39 -17.61
CA ILE A 587 -30.15 7.68 -18.89
C ILE A 587 -29.18 8.29 -19.92
N LEU A 588 -29.06 9.61 -19.96
CA LEU A 588 -28.15 10.32 -20.87
C LEU A 588 -26.68 9.98 -20.57
N LEU A 589 -26.30 10.00 -19.29
CA LEU A 589 -24.97 9.58 -18.82
C LEU A 589 -24.66 8.15 -19.22
N PHE A 590 -25.62 7.23 -19.06
CA PHE A 590 -25.47 5.84 -19.51
C PHE A 590 -25.27 5.76 -21.03
N ARG A 591 -26.08 6.49 -21.81
CA ARG A 591 -26.04 6.44 -23.27
C ARG A 591 -24.68 6.90 -23.80
N GLU A 592 -24.15 8.00 -23.29
CA GLU A 592 -22.82 8.50 -23.69
C GLU A 592 -21.70 7.55 -23.26
N THR A 593 -21.81 6.98 -22.07
CA THR A 593 -20.80 6.02 -21.59
C THR A 593 -20.84 4.71 -22.39
N SER A 594 -22.04 4.23 -22.75
CA SER A 594 -22.23 3.08 -23.63
C SER A 594 -21.60 3.32 -25.01
N LYS A 595 -21.82 4.50 -25.61
CA LYS A 595 -21.17 4.89 -26.89
C LYS A 595 -19.65 4.85 -26.79
N LEU A 596 -19.07 5.39 -25.71
CA LEU A 596 -17.62 5.39 -25.51
C LEU A 596 -17.05 3.97 -25.40
N ILE A 597 -17.66 3.11 -24.58
CA ILE A 597 -17.23 1.71 -24.42
C ILE A 597 -17.35 0.97 -25.77
N CYS A 598 -18.45 1.16 -26.50
CA CYS A 598 -18.64 0.54 -27.82
C CYS A 598 -17.60 1.03 -28.84
N CYS A 599 -17.31 2.33 -28.86
CA CYS A 599 -16.31 2.94 -29.74
C CYS A 599 -14.92 2.36 -29.48
N TYR A 600 -14.48 2.36 -28.21
CA TYR A 600 -13.19 1.81 -27.82
C TYR A 600 -13.12 0.30 -28.09
N GLY A 601 -14.12 -0.46 -27.63
CA GLY A 601 -14.15 -1.92 -27.72
C GLY A 601 -14.10 -2.43 -29.17
N ASN A 602 -14.88 -1.85 -30.08
CA ASN A 602 -14.88 -2.28 -31.48
C ASN A 602 -13.56 -1.97 -32.20
N ARG A 603 -12.85 -0.91 -31.83
CA ARG A 603 -11.56 -0.54 -32.44
C ARG A 603 -10.42 -1.36 -31.85
N ILE A 604 -10.34 -1.49 -30.52
CA ILE A 604 -9.23 -2.18 -29.85
C ILE A 604 -9.17 -3.67 -30.20
N LEU A 605 -10.33 -4.29 -30.49
CA LEU A 605 -10.41 -5.69 -30.93
C LEU A 605 -9.80 -5.93 -32.32
N THR A 606 -9.61 -4.87 -33.13
CA THR A 606 -9.07 -4.95 -34.50
C THR A 606 -7.58 -4.61 -34.60
N ILE A 607 -6.96 -4.18 -33.50
CA ILE A 607 -5.57 -3.69 -33.49
C ILE A 607 -4.64 -4.81 -33.04
N ASP A 608 -3.64 -5.13 -33.85
CA ASP A 608 -2.56 -6.07 -33.51
C ASP A 608 -1.50 -5.41 -32.63
N TYR A 609 -0.92 -6.16 -31.69
CA TYR A 609 0.11 -5.66 -30.77
C TYR A 609 1.14 -6.74 -30.41
N PRO A 610 2.37 -6.34 -30.02
CA PRO A 610 3.37 -7.26 -29.49
C PRO A 610 2.93 -7.82 -28.14
N LYS A 611 3.12 -9.14 -27.91
CA LYS A 611 2.74 -9.81 -26.65
C LYS A 611 3.35 -9.14 -25.41
N GLU A 612 4.58 -8.65 -25.50
CA GLU A 612 5.28 -7.95 -24.40
C GLU A 612 4.61 -6.62 -23.99
N GLN A 613 3.83 -6.00 -24.88
CA GLN A 613 3.12 -4.73 -24.61
C GLN A 613 1.60 -4.92 -24.55
N ALA A 614 1.13 -6.17 -24.44
CA ALA A 614 -0.31 -6.50 -24.38
C ALA A 614 -1.03 -5.75 -23.26
N TYR A 615 -0.42 -5.69 -22.08
CA TYR A 615 -1.01 -5.03 -20.92
C TYR A 615 -1.21 -3.51 -21.10
N PRO A 616 -0.17 -2.70 -21.38
CA PRO A 616 -0.34 -1.26 -21.55
C PRO A 616 -1.16 -0.88 -22.79
N MET A 617 -1.07 -1.66 -23.88
CA MET A 617 -1.73 -1.34 -25.15
C MET A 617 -3.21 -1.70 -25.18
N ARG A 618 -3.61 -2.83 -24.57
CA ARG A 618 -4.96 -3.38 -24.68
C ARG A 618 -5.61 -3.66 -23.33
N LEU A 619 -4.99 -4.51 -22.51
CA LEU A 619 -5.66 -5.08 -21.33
C LEU A 619 -6.00 -4.01 -20.28
N LYS A 620 -5.14 -3.01 -20.11
CA LYS A 620 -5.37 -1.90 -19.17
C LYS A 620 -6.60 -1.06 -19.55
N GLY A 621 -6.83 -0.80 -20.82
CA GLY A 621 -8.01 -0.06 -21.27
C GLY A 621 -9.28 -0.88 -21.09
N MET A 622 -9.23 -2.17 -21.44
CA MET A 622 -10.33 -3.12 -21.19
C MET A 622 -10.69 -3.21 -19.70
N ALA A 623 -9.70 -3.30 -18.81
CA ALA A 623 -9.91 -3.30 -17.37
C ALA A 623 -10.65 -2.03 -16.89
N VAL A 624 -10.31 -0.86 -17.44
CA VAL A 624 -11.03 0.39 -17.13
C VAL A 624 -12.46 0.36 -17.65
N CYS A 625 -12.70 -0.17 -18.85
CA CYS A 625 -14.05 -0.38 -19.38
C CYS A 625 -14.88 -1.32 -18.51
N PHE A 626 -14.30 -2.39 -17.97
CA PHE A 626 -15.00 -3.31 -17.07
C PHE A 626 -15.40 -2.63 -15.77
N LEU A 627 -14.49 -1.86 -15.16
CA LEU A 627 -14.79 -1.08 -13.95
C LEU A 627 -15.86 -0.01 -14.21
N MET A 628 -15.81 0.64 -15.37
CA MET A 628 -16.79 1.64 -15.80
C MET A 628 -18.18 1.03 -15.97
N LEU A 629 -18.28 -0.11 -16.67
CA LEU A 629 -19.55 -0.82 -16.83
C LEU A 629 -20.09 -1.28 -15.48
N LYS A 630 -19.25 -1.85 -14.62
CA LYS A 630 -19.64 -2.25 -13.26
C LYS A 630 -20.18 -1.08 -12.46
N ALA A 631 -19.54 0.09 -12.53
CA ALA A 631 -19.96 1.28 -11.80
C ALA A 631 -21.36 1.76 -12.21
N ILE A 632 -21.71 1.64 -13.50
CA ILE A 632 -23.04 2.00 -14.00
C ILE A 632 -24.09 0.98 -13.56
N LEU A 633 -23.84 -0.31 -13.78
CA LEU A 633 -24.83 -1.37 -13.50
C LEU A 633 -25.20 -1.40 -12.02
N CYS A 634 -24.18 -1.32 -11.15
CA CYS A 634 -24.35 -1.34 -9.70
C CYS A 634 -24.63 0.07 -9.10
N GLY A 635 -24.78 1.12 -9.92
CA GLY A 635 -24.87 2.52 -9.48
C GLY A 635 -26.23 2.95 -8.91
N ASN A 636 -27.29 2.18 -9.16
CA ASN A 636 -28.69 2.43 -8.73
C ASN A 636 -29.33 3.75 -9.19
N TYR A 637 -28.77 4.40 -10.21
CA TYR A 637 -29.26 5.68 -10.73
C TYR A 637 -29.86 5.59 -12.15
N VAL A 638 -29.85 4.40 -12.76
CA VAL A 638 -30.43 4.14 -14.09
C VAL A 638 -31.45 3.02 -13.97
N ASN A 639 -32.67 3.25 -14.46
CA ASN A 639 -33.64 2.17 -14.63
C ASN A 639 -33.48 1.53 -16.01
N PHE A 640 -32.80 0.39 -16.06
CA PHE A 640 -32.52 -0.30 -17.33
C PHE A 640 -33.76 -0.83 -18.06
N GLY A 641 -34.90 -0.98 -17.37
CA GLY A 641 -36.17 -1.38 -18.00
C GLY A 641 -36.65 -0.37 -19.05
N VAL A 642 -36.23 0.88 -18.92
CA VAL A 642 -36.58 2.00 -19.82
C VAL A 642 -36.04 1.78 -21.24
N PHE A 643 -34.83 1.24 -21.39
CA PHE A 643 -34.24 0.99 -22.72
C PHE A 643 -35.08 0.02 -23.56
N LYS A 644 -35.60 -1.05 -22.93
CA LYS A 644 -36.50 -2.01 -23.60
C LYS A 644 -37.85 -1.39 -23.96
N LEU A 645 -38.37 -0.47 -23.13
CA LEU A 645 -39.65 0.21 -23.38
C LEU A 645 -39.58 1.20 -24.56
N TYR A 646 -38.46 1.90 -24.71
CA TYR A 646 -38.26 2.89 -25.79
C TYR A 646 -37.56 2.33 -27.03
N GLY A 647 -37.17 1.05 -27.03
CA GLY A 647 -36.47 0.41 -28.16
C GLY A 647 -35.03 0.91 -28.35
N ASP A 648 -34.38 1.38 -27.27
CA ASP A 648 -32.99 1.82 -27.30
C ASP A 648 -32.05 0.64 -27.03
N ASN A 649 -31.18 0.34 -28.01
CA ASN A 649 -30.24 -0.78 -27.97
C ASN A 649 -28.93 -0.46 -27.23
N ALA A 650 -28.82 0.69 -26.56
CA ALA A 650 -27.58 1.10 -25.88
C ALA A 650 -27.07 0.07 -24.85
N LEU A 651 -27.97 -0.60 -24.12
CA LEU A 651 -27.61 -1.64 -23.15
C LEU A 651 -27.13 -2.92 -23.83
N ASP A 652 -27.86 -3.37 -24.84
CA ASP A 652 -27.50 -4.61 -25.56
C ASP A 652 -26.17 -4.43 -26.32
N ASN A 653 -25.94 -3.25 -26.90
CA ASN A 653 -24.69 -2.93 -27.60
C ASN A 653 -23.46 -2.96 -26.67
N VAL A 654 -23.56 -2.37 -25.47
CA VAL A 654 -22.43 -2.33 -24.54
C VAL A 654 -22.14 -3.70 -23.96
N LEU A 655 -23.17 -4.48 -23.65
CA LEU A 655 -23.01 -5.84 -23.12
C LEU A 655 -22.44 -6.79 -24.18
N ASN A 656 -22.90 -6.69 -25.43
CA ASN A 656 -22.35 -7.46 -26.55
C ASN A 656 -20.88 -7.09 -26.82
N THR A 657 -20.54 -5.79 -26.83
CA THR A 657 -19.15 -5.36 -27.02
C THR A 657 -18.27 -5.83 -25.86
N THR A 658 -18.76 -5.76 -24.62
CA THR A 658 -18.06 -6.25 -23.43
C THR A 658 -17.83 -7.75 -23.49
N THR A 659 -18.83 -8.51 -23.95
CA THR A 659 -18.70 -9.96 -24.16
C THR A 659 -17.59 -10.28 -25.16
N LYS A 660 -17.54 -9.56 -26.29
CA LYS A 660 -16.45 -9.69 -27.27
C LYS A 660 -15.08 -9.36 -26.67
N MET A 661 -14.99 -8.33 -25.82
CA MET A 661 -13.75 -8.00 -25.12
C MET A 661 -13.33 -9.10 -24.15
N ILE A 662 -14.26 -9.67 -23.38
CA ILE A 662 -14.01 -10.77 -22.44
C ILE A 662 -13.43 -12.00 -23.17
N LEU A 663 -14.05 -12.42 -24.28
CA LEU A 663 -13.59 -13.58 -25.08
C LEU A 663 -12.21 -13.39 -25.70
N SER A 664 -11.78 -12.15 -25.82
CA SER A 664 -10.54 -11.80 -26.50
C SER A 664 -9.31 -11.82 -25.58
N ILE A 665 -9.54 -12.01 -24.28
CA ILE A 665 -8.50 -12.11 -23.24
C ILE A 665 -8.20 -13.60 -23.03
N PRO A 666 -6.93 -14.04 -23.11
CA PRO A 666 -6.55 -15.39 -22.71
C PRO A 666 -6.63 -15.58 -21.20
N HIS A 667 -6.95 -16.79 -20.74
CA HIS A 667 -6.96 -17.13 -19.30
C HIS A 667 -5.60 -16.91 -18.62
N SER A 668 -4.49 -17.19 -19.31
CA SER A 668 -3.13 -16.93 -18.83
C SER A 668 -2.91 -15.48 -18.40
N ASP A 669 -3.47 -14.53 -19.15
CA ASP A 669 -3.30 -13.10 -18.89
C ASP A 669 -4.09 -12.65 -17.66
N LEU A 670 -5.18 -13.34 -17.31
CA LEU A 670 -5.94 -13.09 -16.08
C LEU A 670 -5.16 -13.49 -14.82
N LEU A 671 -4.26 -14.48 -14.93
CA LEU A 671 -3.38 -14.90 -13.84
C LEU A 671 -2.13 -14.02 -13.73
N GLU A 672 -1.56 -13.61 -14.87
CA GLU A 672 -0.35 -12.77 -14.91
C GLU A 672 -0.60 -11.32 -14.44
N TYR A 673 -1.80 -10.77 -14.70
CA TYR A 673 -2.10 -9.35 -14.44
C TYR A 673 -3.19 -9.15 -13.36
N PRO A 674 -2.82 -8.94 -12.07
CA PRO A 674 -3.78 -8.84 -10.96
C PRO A 674 -4.86 -7.76 -11.12
N LYS A 675 -4.50 -6.59 -11.67
CA LYS A 675 -5.44 -5.47 -11.85
C LYS A 675 -6.51 -5.76 -12.92
N LEU A 676 -6.15 -6.49 -13.96
CA LEU A 676 -7.09 -6.95 -14.98
C LEU A 676 -8.03 -7.98 -14.35
N SER A 677 -7.45 -8.95 -13.64
CA SER A 677 -8.15 -10.02 -12.94
C SER A 677 -9.21 -9.46 -11.98
N GLN A 678 -8.83 -8.52 -11.10
CA GLN A 678 -9.75 -7.84 -10.20
C GLN A 678 -10.87 -7.12 -10.95
N ALA A 679 -10.57 -6.36 -12.00
CA ALA A 679 -11.59 -5.66 -12.79
C ALA A 679 -12.57 -6.63 -13.49
N TYR A 680 -12.07 -7.75 -13.99
CA TYR A 680 -12.84 -8.79 -14.64
C TYR A 680 -13.80 -9.50 -13.68
N TYR A 681 -13.30 -10.05 -12.57
CA TYR A 681 -14.13 -10.79 -11.63
C TYR A 681 -15.14 -9.90 -10.89
N ILE A 682 -14.79 -8.65 -10.57
CA ILE A 682 -15.74 -7.69 -9.97
C ILE A 682 -16.88 -7.36 -10.95
N LEU A 683 -16.61 -7.27 -12.25
CA LEU A 683 -17.65 -7.08 -13.26
C LEU A 683 -18.55 -8.33 -13.37
N LEU A 684 -17.95 -9.53 -13.43
CA LEU A 684 -18.69 -10.79 -13.49
C LEU A 684 -19.61 -10.96 -12.28
N GLU A 685 -19.14 -10.63 -11.08
CA GLU A 685 -19.94 -10.67 -9.87
C GLU A 685 -21.17 -9.74 -9.97
N CYS A 686 -20.98 -8.48 -10.40
CA CYS A 686 -22.09 -7.52 -10.59
C CYS A 686 -23.08 -8.03 -11.66
N LEU A 687 -22.60 -8.62 -12.76
CA LEU A 687 -23.45 -9.20 -13.80
C LEU A 687 -24.23 -10.42 -13.29
N ALA A 688 -23.62 -11.28 -12.50
CA ALA A 688 -24.26 -12.46 -11.94
C ALA A 688 -25.28 -12.13 -10.85
N GLN A 689 -25.03 -11.08 -10.06
CA GLN A 689 -25.92 -10.64 -8.99
C GLN A 689 -27.19 -9.97 -9.54
N ASP A 690 -27.04 -8.95 -10.38
CA ASP A 690 -28.15 -8.05 -10.75
C ASP A 690 -28.69 -8.30 -12.17
N HIS A 691 -27.88 -8.91 -13.06
CA HIS A 691 -28.19 -9.09 -14.48
C HIS A 691 -28.09 -10.56 -14.96
N ILE A 692 -28.40 -11.52 -14.07
CA ILE A 692 -28.31 -12.97 -14.36
C ILE A 692 -29.15 -13.41 -15.57
N THR A 693 -30.27 -12.72 -15.84
CA THR A 693 -31.12 -12.98 -17.01
C THR A 693 -30.38 -12.70 -18.32
N TYR A 694 -29.56 -11.65 -18.38
CA TYR A 694 -28.71 -11.41 -19.54
C TYR A 694 -27.66 -12.52 -19.69
N LEU A 695 -26.99 -12.93 -18.60
CA LEU A 695 -26.03 -14.03 -18.65
C LEU A 695 -26.67 -15.33 -19.19
N SER A 696 -27.95 -15.57 -18.88
CA SER A 696 -28.70 -16.74 -19.38
C SER A 696 -29.01 -16.72 -20.88
N THR A 697 -28.87 -15.56 -21.52
CA THR A 697 -29.06 -15.36 -22.97
C THR A 697 -27.77 -15.43 -23.78
N LEU A 698 -26.60 -15.50 -23.11
CA LEU A 698 -25.30 -15.58 -23.77
C LEU A 698 -25.12 -16.87 -24.58
N GLU A 699 -24.27 -16.81 -25.61
CA GLU A 699 -23.91 -17.97 -26.40
C GLU A 699 -23.17 -19.03 -25.56
N PRO A 700 -23.32 -20.34 -25.88
CA PRO A 700 -22.72 -21.44 -25.12
C PRO A 700 -21.21 -21.29 -24.89
N GLN A 701 -20.46 -20.86 -25.91
CA GLN A 701 -19.01 -20.70 -25.85
C GLN A 701 -18.58 -19.63 -24.84
N VAL A 702 -19.37 -18.57 -24.68
CA VAL A 702 -19.11 -17.50 -23.70
C VAL A 702 -19.28 -18.00 -22.29
N PHE A 703 -20.34 -18.78 -22.06
CA PHE A 703 -20.58 -19.34 -20.75
C PHE A 703 -19.51 -20.37 -20.36
N LEU A 704 -19.05 -21.19 -21.30
CA LEU A 704 -17.93 -22.11 -21.09
C LEU A 704 -16.65 -21.35 -20.67
N TYR A 705 -16.28 -20.31 -21.41
CA TYR A 705 -15.13 -19.46 -21.10
C TYR A 705 -15.22 -18.86 -19.68
N ILE A 706 -16.41 -18.40 -19.26
CA ILE A 706 -16.63 -17.84 -17.91
C ILE A 706 -16.50 -18.92 -16.82
N LEU A 707 -16.99 -20.14 -17.04
CA LEU A 707 -16.86 -21.21 -16.06
C LEU A 707 -15.41 -21.68 -15.92
N GLU A 708 -14.68 -21.78 -17.02
CA GLU A 708 -13.25 -22.10 -17.03
C GLU A 708 -12.45 -21.03 -16.29
N SER A 709 -12.73 -19.74 -16.53
CA SER A 709 -12.04 -18.66 -15.81
C SER A 709 -12.34 -18.69 -14.31
N ILE A 710 -13.58 -18.93 -13.90
CA ILE A 710 -13.94 -19.11 -12.48
C ILE A 710 -13.17 -20.29 -11.87
N SER A 711 -13.04 -21.42 -12.58
CA SER A 711 -12.30 -22.58 -12.09
C SER A 711 -10.84 -22.26 -11.82
N GLU A 712 -10.17 -21.54 -12.72
CA GLU A 712 -8.79 -21.08 -12.51
C GLU A 712 -8.70 -20.03 -11.39
N GLY A 713 -9.65 -19.09 -11.34
CA GLY A 713 -9.72 -18.03 -10.33
C GLY A 713 -9.95 -18.53 -8.90
N LEU A 714 -10.58 -19.71 -8.72
CA LEU A 714 -10.73 -20.35 -7.41
C LEU A 714 -9.39 -20.78 -6.79
N SER A 715 -8.38 -21.05 -7.63
CA SER A 715 -7.03 -21.46 -7.22
C SER A 715 -6.05 -20.26 -7.14
N ALA A 716 -6.54 -19.02 -7.31
CA ALA A 716 -5.71 -17.82 -7.27
C ALA A 716 -5.23 -17.49 -5.85
N LEU A 717 -4.01 -16.96 -5.75
CA LEU A 717 -3.40 -16.53 -4.47
C LEU A 717 -4.11 -15.31 -3.83
N ASP A 718 -4.74 -14.46 -4.64
CA ASP A 718 -5.45 -13.26 -4.15
C ASP A 718 -6.83 -13.65 -3.58
N MET A 719 -6.98 -13.40 -2.28
CA MET A 719 -8.18 -13.70 -1.52
C MET A 719 -9.43 -12.95 -2.03
N MET A 720 -9.28 -11.75 -2.59
CA MET A 720 -10.40 -10.99 -3.13
C MET A 720 -10.94 -11.61 -4.42
N ILE A 721 -10.04 -12.14 -5.27
CA ILE A 721 -10.40 -12.80 -6.52
C ILE A 721 -11.14 -14.10 -6.24
N CYS A 722 -10.59 -14.94 -5.36
CA CYS A 722 -11.23 -16.20 -4.96
C CYS A 722 -12.63 -15.97 -4.36
N SER A 723 -12.79 -14.95 -3.51
CA SER A 723 -14.10 -14.58 -2.94
C SER A 723 -15.09 -14.14 -4.02
N GLY A 724 -14.68 -13.28 -4.95
CA GLY A 724 -15.53 -12.84 -6.07
C GLY A 724 -15.93 -13.98 -7.02
N CYS A 725 -15.02 -14.92 -7.29
CA CYS A 725 -15.32 -16.14 -8.05
C CYS A 725 -16.37 -17.00 -7.35
N CYS A 726 -16.25 -17.20 -6.03
CA CYS A 726 -17.21 -17.95 -5.24
C CYS A 726 -18.60 -17.30 -5.24
N SER A 727 -18.68 -15.97 -5.06
CA SER A 727 -19.95 -15.22 -5.14
C SER A 727 -20.60 -15.37 -6.52
N THR A 728 -19.82 -15.14 -7.58
CA THR A 728 -20.27 -15.26 -8.98
C THR A 728 -20.81 -16.66 -9.24
N LEU A 729 -20.05 -17.69 -8.82
CA LEU A 729 -20.45 -19.08 -8.96
C LEU A 729 -21.76 -19.36 -8.20
N ASP A 730 -21.90 -18.93 -6.93
CA ASP A 730 -23.12 -19.11 -6.12
C ASP A 730 -24.35 -18.52 -6.81
N PHE A 731 -24.25 -17.30 -7.36
CA PHE A 731 -25.36 -16.69 -8.08
C PHE A 731 -25.79 -17.50 -9.31
N ILE A 732 -24.82 -17.96 -10.10
CA ILE A 732 -25.07 -18.77 -11.31
C ILE A 732 -25.72 -20.11 -10.94
N VAL A 733 -25.10 -20.89 -10.06
CA VAL A 733 -25.58 -22.23 -9.69
C VAL A 733 -26.91 -22.16 -8.94
N SER A 734 -27.13 -21.13 -8.11
CA SER A 734 -28.41 -20.90 -7.43
C SER A 734 -29.53 -20.57 -8.40
N TYR A 735 -29.24 -19.78 -9.44
CA TYR A 735 -30.21 -19.47 -10.49
C TYR A 735 -30.59 -20.72 -11.28
N ILE A 736 -29.60 -21.51 -11.67
CA ILE A 736 -29.78 -22.80 -12.35
C ILE A 736 -30.66 -23.74 -11.50
N PHE A 737 -30.33 -23.90 -10.21
CA PHE A 737 -31.08 -24.76 -9.30
C PHE A 737 -32.55 -24.32 -9.18
N LYS A 738 -32.83 -23.02 -9.05
CA LYS A 738 -34.20 -22.48 -9.02
C LYS A 738 -34.95 -22.75 -10.33
N GLN A 739 -34.31 -22.58 -11.49
CA GLN A 739 -34.92 -22.84 -12.79
C GLN A 739 -35.24 -24.33 -13.00
N LEU A 740 -34.37 -25.23 -12.54
CA LEU A 740 -34.61 -26.68 -12.56
C LEU A 740 -35.76 -27.08 -11.63
N GLN A 741 -35.82 -26.52 -10.41
CA GLN A 741 -36.95 -26.75 -9.51
C GLN A 741 -38.29 -26.25 -10.09
N LEU A 742 -38.30 -25.11 -10.77
CA LEU A 742 -39.49 -24.58 -11.45
C LEU A 742 -39.96 -25.47 -12.62
N LYS A 743 -39.03 -26.08 -13.37
CA LYS A 743 -39.35 -27.09 -14.41
C LYS A 743 -39.91 -28.39 -13.83
N VAL A 744 -39.42 -28.83 -12.67
CA VAL A 744 -39.92 -30.04 -11.98
C VAL A 744 -41.29 -29.79 -11.35
N ALA A 745 -41.54 -28.60 -10.79
CA ALA A 745 -42.82 -28.24 -10.19
C ALA A 745 -43.97 -28.05 -11.20
N THR A 746 -43.68 -27.87 -12.50
CA THR A 746 -44.71 -27.59 -13.52
C THR A 746 -45.42 -28.83 -14.06
N PHE A 747 -45.11 -30.05 -13.59
CA PHE A 747 -45.80 -31.27 -14.03
C PHE A 747 -46.89 -31.82 -13.10
N GLN A 748 -47.16 -31.23 -11.95
CA GLN A 748 -48.33 -31.61 -11.15
C GLN A 748 -48.98 -30.38 -10.53
N THR A 749 -50.22 -30.11 -10.95
CA THR A 749 -51.22 -29.14 -10.45
C THR A 749 -51.18 -27.67 -10.91
N LYS A 750 -52.16 -27.39 -11.80
CA LYS A 750 -52.88 -26.13 -12.10
C LYS A 750 -52.16 -25.03 -12.91
N LYS A 751 -52.57 -24.94 -14.18
CA LYS A 751 -52.52 -23.75 -15.04
C LYS A 751 -53.05 -22.52 -14.28
N LEU A 752 -52.18 -21.57 -13.96
CA LEU A 752 -52.56 -20.16 -13.86
C LEU A 752 -52.03 -19.43 -15.10
N ASN A 753 -52.97 -18.88 -15.88
CA ASN A 753 -52.71 -18.04 -17.03
C ASN A 753 -51.83 -16.84 -16.64
N ARG A 754 -50.57 -16.85 -17.08
CA ARG A 754 -49.86 -15.62 -17.48
C ARG A 754 -49.59 -15.74 -18.97
N GLN A 755 -50.50 -15.17 -19.77
CA GLN A 755 -50.26 -14.91 -21.18
C GLN A 755 -49.14 -13.87 -21.29
N GLY A 756 -48.08 -14.18 -22.05
CA GLY A 756 -47.20 -13.16 -22.61
C GLY A 756 -45.73 -13.14 -22.19
N VAL A 757 -45.02 -14.28 -22.06
CA VAL A 757 -43.59 -14.39 -22.42
C VAL A 757 -43.32 -15.84 -22.84
N PRO A 758 -42.81 -16.14 -24.05
CA PRO A 758 -42.36 -17.49 -24.39
C PRO A 758 -41.22 -17.92 -23.45
N PRO A 759 -41.01 -19.23 -23.19
CA PRO A 759 -39.88 -19.67 -22.39
C PRO A 759 -38.59 -19.27 -23.13
N GLU A 760 -37.95 -18.18 -22.72
CA GLU A 760 -36.63 -17.81 -23.21
C GLU A 760 -35.73 -19.03 -23.04
N SER A 761 -35.12 -19.49 -24.13
CA SER A 761 -34.29 -20.69 -24.11
C SER A 761 -33.09 -20.42 -23.22
N ASN A 762 -33.16 -20.85 -21.96
CA ASN A 762 -32.11 -20.63 -20.99
C ASN A 762 -30.85 -21.38 -21.47
N MET A 763 -29.87 -20.63 -21.97
CA MET A 763 -28.67 -21.18 -22.62
C MET A 763 -27.77 -21.91 -21.62
N PHE A 764 -27.87 -21.57 -20.32
CA PHE A 764 -27.20 -22.32 -19.25
C PHE A 764 -27.61 -23.80 -19.24
N LEU A 765 -28.90 -24.10 -19.45
CA LEU A 765 -29.39 -25.48 -19.44
C LEU A 765 -28.88 -26.27 -20.64
N LYS A 766 -28.75 -25.62 -21.82
CA LYS A 766 -28.14 -26.25 -22.99
C LYS A 766 -26.66 -26.54 -22.77
N VAL A 767 -25.92 -25.65 -22.13
CA VAL A 767 -24.50 -25.89 -21.81
C VAL A 767 -24.34 -26.99 -20.78
N MET A 768 -25.22 -27.08 -19.77
CA MET A 768 -25.21 -28.20 -18.82
C MET A 768 -25.53 -29.54 -19.48
N GLU A 769 -26.42 -29.57 -20.46
CA GLU A 769 -26.72 -30.77 -21.24
C GLU A 769 -25.54 -31.18 -22.14
N MET A 770 -24.75 -30.22 -22.64
CA MET A 770 -23.60 -30.50 -23.53
C MET A 770 -22.28 -30.73 -22.80
N HIS A 771 -22.05 -30.09 -21.64
CA HIS A 771 -20.79 -30.13 -20.88
C HIS A 771 -21.04 -30.18 -19.35
N PRO A 772 -21.64 -31.26 -18.82
CA PRO A 772 -21.86 -31.41 -17.38
C PRO A 772 -20.54 -31.52 -16.59
N GLU A 773 -19.48 -31.97 -17.25
CA GLU A 773 -18.15 -32.21 -16.67
C GLU A 773 -17.52 -30.97 -16.03
N ILE A 774 -17.79 -29.76 -16.54
CA ILE A 774 -17.13 -28.55 -16.04
C ILE A 774 -17.57 -28.19 -14.62
N LEU A 775 -18.88 -28.25 -14.33
CA LEU A 775 -19.38 -28.00 -12.98
C LEU A 775 -19.02 -29.13 -12.01
N GLN A 776 -18.88 -30.36 -12.51
CA GLN A 776 -18.37 -31.50 -11.75
C GLN A 776 -16.88 -31.33 -11.41
N ASN A 777 -16.07 -30.84 -12.36
CA ASN A 777 -14.67 -30.49 -12.15
C ASN A 777 -14.53 -29.35 -11.14
N ILE A 778 -15.33 -28.28 -11.26
CA ILE A 778 -15.35 -27.18 -10.27
C ILE A 778 -15.70 -27.70 -8.87
N LEU A 779 -16.69 -28.60 -8.75
CA LEU A 779 -17.01 -29.25 -7.47
C LEU A 779 -15.79 -30.01 -6.90
N SER A 780 -15.10 -30.79 -7.74
CA SER A 780 -13.89 -31.52 -7.34
C SER A 780 -12.77 -30.57 -6.90
N THR A 781 -12.49 -29.53 -7.67
CA THR A 781 -11.46 -28.53 -7.37
C THR A 781 -11.77 -27.82 -6.05
N MET A 782 -13.01 -27.38 -5.84
CA MET A 782 -13.42 -26.75 -4.57
C MET A 782 -13.26 -27.68 -3.37
N LEU A 783 -13.64 -28.95 -3.51
CA LEU A 783 -13.47 -29.92 -2.42
C LEU A 783 -11.97 -30.18 -2.13
N ASN A 784 -11.15 -30.29 -3.17
CA ASN A 784 -9.70 -30.46 -3.03
C ASN A 784 -9.05 -29.26 -2.30
N ILE A 785 -9.41 -28.03 -2.68
CA ILE A 785 -8.90 -26.81 -2.02
C ILE A 785 -9.31 -26.79 -0.54
N ILE A 786 -10.53 -27.21 -0.20
CA ILE A 786 -11.00 -27.23 1.20
C ILE A 786 -10.31 -28.32 2.02
N MET A 787 -10.03 -29.48 1.43
CA MET A 787 -9.50 -30.65 2.12
C MET A 787 -7.97 -30.64 2.25
N PHE A 788 -7.25 -30.19 1.23
CA PHE A 788 -5.80 -30.39 1.11
C PHE A 788 -4.98 -29.09 1.07
N GLU A 789 -5.59 -27.94 0.78
CA GLU A 789 -4.91 -26.65 0.73
C GLU A 789 -5.28 -25.74 1.92
N ASP A 790 -4.42 -24.76 2.18
CA ASP A 790 -4.68 -23.70 3.18
C ASP A 790 -5.75 -22.71 2.68
N CYS A 791 -7.00 -23.17 2.66
CA CYS A 791 -8.17 -22.38 2.28
C CYS A 791 -8.40 -21.20 3.26
N LYS A 792 -8.00 -19.99 2.87
CA LYS A 792 -8.25 -18.76 3.66
C LYS A 792 -9.71 -18.26 3.54
N ASN A 793 -10.43 -18.67 2.49
CA ASN A 793 -11.77 -18.20 2.10
C ASN A 793 -12.91 -19.21 2.35
N GLN A 794 -12.85 -19.91 3.47
CA GLN A 794 -13.77 -21.01 3.74
C GLN A 794 -15.27 -20.62 3.68
N TRP A 795 -15.61 -19.43 4.18
CA TRP A 795 -16.99 -18.95 4.21
C TRP A 795 -17.53 -18.64 2.80
N ALA A 796 -16.68 -18.12 1.91
CA ALA A 796 -17.10 -17.81 0.54
C ALA A 796 -17.29 -19.10 -0.27
N MET A 797 -16.42 -20.10 -0.10
CA MET A 797 -16.49 -21.38 -0.82
C MET A 797 -17.67 -22.26 -0.39
N SER A 798 -18.15 -22.15 0.85
CA SER A 798 -19.21 -23.04 1.35
C SER A 798 -20.52 -22.92 0.58
N ARG A 799 -20.89 -21.70 0.18
CA ARG A 799 -22.15 -21.38 -0.48
C ARG A 799 -22.28 -22.00 -1.88
N PRO A 800 -21.36 -21.75 -2.83
CA PRO A 800 -21.40 -22.40 -4.15
C PRO A 800 -21.22 -23.92 -4.04
N LEU A 801 -20.35 -24.40 -3.13
CA LEU A 801 -20.15 -25.84 -2.93
C LEU A 801 -21.45 -26.55 -2.54
N PHE A 802 -22.19 -25.98 -1.59
CA PHE A 802 -23.49 -26.52 -1.17
C PHE A 802 -24.45 -26.69 -2.35
N VAL A 803 -24.57 -25.66 -3.18
CA VAL A 803 -25.49 -25.70 -4.33
C VAL A 803 -25.02 -26.71 -5.39
N LEU A 804 -23.71 -26.83 -5.62
CA LEU A 804 -23.14 -27.82 -6.53
C LEU A 804 -23.39 -29.27 -6.05
N ILE A 805 -23.27 -29.53 -4.75
CA ILE A 805 -23.59 -30.83 -4.16
C ILE A 805 -25.06 -31.19 -4.40
N LEU A 806 -25.99 -30.23 -4.20
CA LEU A 806 -27.42 -30.45 -4.46
C LEU A 806 -27.77 -30.63 -5.94
N LEU A 807 -26.95 -30.09 -6.85
CA LEU A 807 -27.13 -30.24 -8.30
C LEU A 807 -26.59 -31.60 -8.79
N TYR A 808 -25.48 -32.08 -8.22
CA TYR A 808 -24.76 -33.28 -8.65
C TYR A 808 -24.56 -34.29 -7.51
N GLU A 809 -25.65 -34.70 -6.85
CA GLU A 809 -25.63 -35.62 -5.69
C GLU A 809 -24.97 -36.98 -6.02
N ASP A 810 -25.24 -37.53 -7.22
CA ASP A 810 -24.68 -38.81 -7.67
C ASP A 810 -23.16 -38.73 -7.88
N TYR A 811 -22.68 -37.66 -8.48
CA TYR A 811 -21.24 -37.45 -8.71
C TYR A 811 -20.51 -37.16 -7.40
N PHE A 812 -21.11 -36.36 -6.51
CA PHE A 812 -20.56 -36.14 -5.17
C PHE A 812 -20.43 -37.45 -4.38
N SER A 813 -21.39 -38.36 -4.51
CA SER A 813 -21.34 -39.69 -3.88
C SER A 813 -20.19 -40.54 -4.43
N GLN A 814 -19.96 -40.51 -5.75
CA GLN A 814 -18.81 -41.19 -6.38
C GLN A 814 -17.47 -40.60 -5.92
N LEU A 815 -17.40 -39.27 -5.83
CA LEU A 815 -16.20 -38.56 -5.38
C LEU A 815 -15.89 -38.86 -3.90
N ARG A 816 -16.92 -38.89 -3.04
CA ARG A 816 -16.83 -39.33 -1.63
C ARG A 816 -16.26 -40.74 -1.55
N GLU A 817 -16.78 -41.70 -2.32
CA GLU A 817 -16.29 -43.07 -2.30
C GLU A 817 -14.83 -43.18 -2.79
N SER A 818 -14.46 -42.43 -3.82
CA SER A 818 -13.09 -42.40 -4.35
C SER A 818 -12.09 -41.90 -3.29
N ILE A 819 -12.41 -40.78 -2.63
CA ILE A 819 -11.57 -40.19 -1.58
C ILE A 819 -11.45 -41.13 -0.37
N ILE A 820 -12.54 -41.81 0.03
CA ILE A 820 -12.50 -42.78 1.13
C ILE A 820 -11.59 -43.97 0.77
N ARG A 821 -11.68 -44.49 -0.46
CA ARG A 821 -10.85 -45.62 -0.92
C ARG A 821 -9.36 -45.26 -1.03
N MET A 822 -9.04 -43.99 -1.28
CA MET A 822 -7.66 -43.50 -1.31
C MET A 822 -7.01 -43.40 0.09
N GLN A 823 -7.79 -43.48 1.17
CA GLN A 823 -7.24 -43.45 2.54
C GLN A 823 -6.80 -44.85 3.02
N PRO A 824 -5.80 -44.94 3.93
CA PRO A 824 -5.42 -46.19 4.58
C PRO A 824 -6.61 -46.87 5.26
N ILE A 825 -6.65 -48.22 5.27
CA ILE A 825 -7.79 -49.03 5.75
C ILE A 825 -8.30 -48.59 7.13
N ASP A 826 -7.38 -48.26 8.04
CA ASP A 826 -7.70 -47.83 9.42
C ASP A 826 -8.40 -46.45 9.49
N LYS A 827 -8.27 -45.62 8.44
CA LYS A 827 -8.84 -44.26 8.36
C LYS A 827 -10.08 -44.16 7.45
N GLN A 828 -10.46 -45.23 6.75
CA GLN A 828 -11.61 -45.22 5.83
C GLN A 828 -12.94 -45.01 6.56
N GLN A 829 -13.17 -45.70 7.69
CA GLN A 829 -14.39 -45.50 8.50
C GLN A 829 -14.49 -44.10 9.13
N PRO A 830 -13.43 -43.56 9.78
CA PRO A 830 -13.43 -42.18 10.26
C PRO A 830 -13.73 -41.16 9.15
N MET A 831 -13.12 -41.33 7.97
CA MET A 831 -13.35 -40.44 6.83
C MET A 831 -14.82 -40.51 6.34
N ALA A 832 -15.43 -41.70 6.34
CA ALA A 832 -16.84 -41.86 5.96
C ALA A 832 -17.79 -41.11 6.91
N GLN A 833 -17.51 -41.12 8.21
CA GLN A 833 -18.28 -40.40 9.24
C GLN A 833 -18.15 -38.87 9.13
N LEU A 834 -16.98 -38.37 8.73
CA LEU A 834 -16.77 -36.94 8.48
C LEU A 834 -17.64 -36.42 7.33
N PHE A 835 -17.73 -37.18 6.24
CA PHE A 835 -18.61 -36.84 5.10
C PHE A 835 -20.11 -36.94 5.45
N GLU A 836 -20.51 -37.79 6.40
CA GLU A 836 -21.89 -37.81 6.92
C GLU A 836 -22.19 -36.57 7.78
N THR A 837 -21.25 -36.18 8.62
CA THR A 837 -21.35 -34.96 9.45
C THR A 837 -21.47 -33.70 8.59
N LEU A 838 -20.85 -33.68 7.41
CA LEU A 838 -20.92 -32.55 6.47
C LEU A 838 -22.37 -32.21 6.05
N MET A 839 -23.17 -33.23 5.76
CA MET A 839 -24.57 -33.08 5.30
C MET A 839 -25.59 -33.21 6.43
N ASP A 840 -25.16 -33.32 7.69
CA ASP A 840 -26.04 -33.59 8.82
C ASP A 840 -27.07 -32.47 9.04
N GLY A 841 -28.34 -32.86 8.92
CA GLY A 841 -29.52 -32.01 9.03
C GLY A 841 -29.55 -30.82 8.06
N VAL A 842 -29.01 -31.00 6.85
CA VAL A 842 -29.13 -30.07 5.71
C VAL A 842 -30.19 -30.59 4.74
N GLU A 843 -31.29 -29.86 4.56
CA GLU A 843 -32.37 -30.25 3.64
C GLU A 843 -32.12 -29.76 2.20
N ARG A 844 -32.80 -30.38 1.22
CA ARG A 844 -32.69 -30.07 -0.22
C ARG A 844 -33.38 -28.75 -0.61
N ASN A 845 -32.96 -27.64 -0.02
CA ASN A 845 -33.42 -26.30 -0.35
C ASN A 845 -32.33 -25.24 -0.13
N LEU A 846 -32.47 -24.09 -0.79
CA LEU A 846 -31.51 -22.98 -0.69
C LEU A 846 -31.88 -21.95 0.38
N LEU A 847 -32.59 -22.35 1.45
CA LEU A 847 -32.92 -21.43 2.54
C LEU A 847 -31.65 -20.99 3.26
N THR A 848 -31.62 -19.72 3.72
CA THR A 848 -30.47 -19.13 4.42
C THR A 848 -30.03 -19.98 5.61
N ARG A 849 -30.99 -20.51 6.37
CA ARG A 849 -30.75 -21.42 7.51
C ARG A 849 -29.93 -22.66 7.12
N ASN A 850 -30.20 -23.26 5.96
CA ASN A 850 -29.52 -24.47 5.51
C ASN A 850 -28.13 -24.16 4.93
N ARG A 851 -27.97 -23.00 4.27
CA ARG A 851 -26.65 -22.49 3.85
C ARG A 851 -25.73 -22.22 5.05
N ASP A 852 -26.27 -21.59 6.09
CA ASP A 852 -25.51 -21.27 7.30
C ASP A 852 -25.14 -22.55 8.06
N LYS A 853 -26.06 -23.51 8.16
CA LYS A 853 -25.81 -24.81 8.79
C LYS A 853 -24.75 -25.62 8.04
N PHE A 854 -24.82 -25.69 6.71
CA PHE A 854 -23.77 -26.33 5.90
C PHE A 854 -22.41 -25.67 6.10
N THR A 855 -22.35 -24.34 6.20
CA THR A 855 -21.11 -23.59 6.44
C THR A 855 -20.50 -23.93 7.81
N GLN A 856 -21.32 -24.12 8.84
CA GLN A 856 -20.87 -24.58 10.16
C GLN A 856 -20.33 -26.01 10.09
N ASN A 857 -21.07 -26.92 9.46
CA ASN A 857 -20.65 -28.32 9.28
C ASN A 857 -19.33 -28.42 8.50
N LEU A 858 -19.15 -27.60 7.45
CA LEU A 858 -17.92 -27.55 6.66
C LEU A 858 -16.71 -27.09 7.50
N SER A 859 -16.92 -26.19 8.46
CA SER A 859 -15.87 -25.73 9.38
C SER A 859 -15.37 -26.85 10.29
N ILE A 860 -16.32 -27.65 10.81
CA ILE A 860 -16.05 -28.81 11.65
C ILE A 860 -15.34 -29.88 10.81
N PHE A 861 -15.89 -30.20 9.64
CA PHE A 861 -15.33 -31.16 8.68
C PHE A 861 -13.86 -30.88 8.36
N ARG A 862 -13.52 -29.62 8.03
CA ARG A 862 -12.14 -29.24 7.71
C ARG A 862 -11.21 -29.38 8.92
N ARG A 863 -11.61 -28.88 10.10
CA ARG A 863 -10.78 -28.99 11.31
C ARG A 863 -10.44 -30.45 11.60
N ASP A 864 -11.44 -31.30 11.53
CA ASP A 864 -11.31 -32.71 11.88
C ASP A 864 -10.48 -33.48 10.79
N ILE A 865 -10.55 -33.07 9.52
CA ILE A 865 -9.63 -33.54 8.46
C ILE A 865 -8.19 -33.13 8.72
N TYR A 866 -7.94 -31.86 9.07
CA TYR A 866 -6.60 -31.36 9.37
C TYR A 866 -5.98 -32.08 10.59
N GLU A 867 -6.77 -32.39 11.61
CA GLU A 867 -6.34 -33.19 12.77
C GLU A 867 -6.02 -34.65 12.37
N SER A 868 -6.84 -35.25 11.50
CA SER A 868 -6.58 -36.58 10.93
C SER A 868 -5.34 -36.63 10.02
N MET A 869 -5.00 -35.52 9.36
CA MET A 869 -3.81 -35.39 8.51
C MET A 869 -2.53 -35.21 9.35
N LYS A 870 -2.55 -34.37 10.39
CA LYS A 870 -1.41 -34.14 11.32
C LYS A 870 -0.98 -35.39 12.09
N THR A 871 -1.91 -36.27 12.43
CA THR A 871 -1.58 -37.55 13.08
C THR A 871 -0.78 -38.50 12.18
N THR A 872 -0.79 -38.29 10.86
CA THR A 872 0.01 -39.07 9.90
C THR A 872 1.49 -38.70 9.97
N THR A 873 1.82 -37.42 10.14
CA THR A 873 3.21 -36.92 10.20
C THR A 873 3.93 -37.34 11.49
N ASN A 874 3.20 -37.44 12.61
CA ASN A 874 3.77 -37.92 13.87
C ASN A 874 4.07 -39.43 13.88
N ASN A 875 3.36 -40.23 13.09
CA ASN A 875 3.60 -41.68 13.00
C ASN A 875 4.68 -42.05 11.96
N MET A 876 4.99 -41.18 10.99
CA MET A 876 6.03 -41.40 9.99
C MET A 876 7.46 -41.10 10.47
N ASN A 877 7.64 -40.38 11.59
CA ASN A 877 8.99 -40.12 12.15
C ASN A 877 9.66 -41.35 12.80
N ASN A 878 9.02 -42.53 12.78
CA ASN A 878 9.63 -43.78 13.24
C ASN A 878 10.06 -44.74 12.11
N VAL A 879 9.83 -44.44 10.83
CA VAL A 879 10.37 -45.27 9.74
C VAL A 879 10.77 -44.40 8.53
N THR A 880 12.08 -44.32 8.34
CA THR A 880 12.87 -43.87 7.18
C THR A 880 12.18 -43.56 5.84
N GLY A 881 12.53 -42.40 5.25
CA GLY A 881 12.92 -42.29 3.83
C GLY A 881 11.91 -41.74 2.81
N SER A 882 12.07 -40.46 2.45
CA SER A 882 11.87 -39.84 1.12
C SER A 882 10.64 -40.19 0.25
N SER A 883 9.74 -39.22 0.03
CA SER A 883 9.26 -38.81 -1.31
C SER A 883 8.26 -37.64 -1.23
N ASN A 884 8.45 -36.64 -2.10
CA ASN A 884 7.59 -35.47 -2.29
C ASN A 884 6.17 -35.85 -2.77
N VAL A 885 5.16 -35.08 -2.35
CA VAL A 885 3.71 -35.33 -2.54
C VAL A 885 3.13 -34.69 -3.82
N ASN A 886 3.96 -34.16 -4.73
CA ASN A 886 3.46 -33.37 -5.87
C ASN A 886 3.19 -34.14 -7.18
N ASP A 887 3.35 -35.45 -7.23
CA ASP A 887 3.02 -36.23 -8.44
C ASP A 887 2.04 -37.35 -8.08
N MET A 888 0.74 -37.09 -8.19
CA MET A 888 -0.30 -38.11 -8.44
C MET A 888 -1.66 -37.44 -8.53
N ILE A 889 -2.10 -37.12 -9.76
CA ILE A 889 -3.46 -37.21 -10.35
C ILE A 889 -3.37 -36.50 -11.72
N VAL A 890 -2.65 -37.11 -12.64
CA VAL A 890 -2.96 -37.01 -14.08
C VAL A 890 -2.99 -38.45 -14.57
N SER A 891 -4.15 -39.08 -14.41
CA SER A 891 -4.58 -40.26 -15.16
C SER A 891 -6.09 -40.41 -15.00
#